data_AF-W7DKQ1-F1
#
_entry.id   AF-W7DKQ1-F1
#
_cell.length_a   1.000
_cell.length_b   1.000
_cell.length_c   1.000
_cell.angle_alpha   90.00
_cell.angle_beta   90.00
_cell.angle_gamma   90.00
#
_symmetry.space_group_name_H-M   'P 1'
#
loop_
_entity.id
_entity.type
_entity.pdbx_description
1 polymer ?
#
loop_
_entity_poly.entity_id
_entity_poly.type
_entity_poly.pdbx_seq_one_letter_code
_entity_poly.pdbx_strand_id
1 'polypeptide(L)'
;MIHFLKKWQNWICAGSLIIIIIIGCRLYPHPALKDSLPISRTVYDQSGKLLRLTLAKDDRYRLWVPLNKISPTLINAVLLHEDQWFYYHLGTNPYGIARGALVTYILHGHRQGGSTITMQLARLLYQLNTKTPWGKVKQIYYATKLELLYSKKEILEAYLNIAPYGGNVEGIQTASLIYFNKNASELNIPETLLLAVIPQEPNLRLRCKNKDTCLITNKNILKARSLLYNQWIKTYPTDNNVAAFIKLPLPLRPVSKLPFEAPHFSEQALNQYPTKSNLMTTLDLSLQHILEQQITNYVSSNGQLGIHNAAALLVDTNDMSIKAMIGSANYFNQTISGQINGTSIKRSPGSSLKPFIYGLGFDQGILHPQSILYDIPMTFSGYAPENFDRHFEGPLTATKALNLSRNIPAVWVESKLSNPNFYQFLANATIHHLKSQQYYGLSLALGGEEISMQQEANLYALLANQGKLQPLRFLLTDPIKDGKSLLTNEARFMVIDILSQNKRPDETTSAIHSPFPIAWKTGTSSGFRDAWTAGLFSHYVLIVWVGNFDNSSNSNSTGVKTAAPLFFNIIDALQPKVTSKDLTAWQAPQTLKKVQICLASGDLPNHWCPQTGYTWFIPGVSPIKVSTLHQPVIIDKNTGKVACPPFEGKQIHTEIFEFWPSEIQSIFKRAGLSYRSPPSDKSCKKTFKNTHPPHIRSPHAYQTYLLRSKLKDHDQTSIALTANADGNISRLYWFANNNFLGETPPNSALFWQPELIGNYHISVTDDQGQSDSVNITIDSIQ
;
A
#
# COMPACT_ATOMS: atom_id res chain seq x y z
N MET A 1 -23.34 -0.88 82.19
CA MET A 1 -22.78 -1.20 80.85
C MET A 1 -23.39 -2.47 80.24
N ILE A 2 -23.44 -3.61 80.95
CA ILE A 2 -23.98 -4.90 80.45
C ILE A 2 -25.49 -4.84 80.11
N HIS A 3 -26.29 -4.11 80.88
CA HIS A 3 -27.73 -3.95 80.62
C HIS A 3 -28.06 -3.10 79.38
N PHE A 4 -27.19 -2.12 79.07
CA PHE A 4 -27.29 -1.30 77.86
C PHE A 4 -26.95 -2.14 76.61
N LEU A 5 -25.89 -2.94 76.67
CA LEU A 5 -25.52 -3.86 75.60
C LEU A 5 -26.61 -4.89 75.28
N LYS A 6 -27.29 -5.47 76.27
CA LYS A 6 -28.43 -6.40 76.04
C LYS A 6 -29.62 -5.74 75.33
N LYS A 7 -29.95 -4.48 75.64
CA LYS A 7 -31.09 -3.77 75.04
C LYS A 7 -30.83 -3.40 73.57
N TRP A 8 -29.57 -3.14 73.23
CA TRP A 8 -29.16 -2.80 71.87
C TRP A 8 -28.61 -3.99 71.07
N GLN A 9 -28.38 -5.16 71.71
CA GLN A 9 -27.83 -6.37 71.07
C GLN A 9 -28.61 -6.78 69.82
N ASN A 10 -29.94 -6.81 69.88
CA ASN A 10 -30.76 -7.19 68.72
C ASN A 10 -30.67 -6.15 67.59
N TRP A 11 -30.57 -4.86 67.92
CA TRP A 11 -30.38 -3.79 66.94
C TRP A 11 -28.99 -3.80 66.33
N ILE A 12 -27.95 -4.11 67.11
CA ILE A 12 -26.58 -4.26 66.65
C ILE A 12 -26.46 -5.50 65.76
N CYS A 13 -27.05 -6.64 66.14
CA CYS A 13 -27.07 -7.84 65.31
C CYS A 13 -27.84 -7.61 63.99
N ALA A 14 -29.01 -6.98 64.04
CA ALA A 14 -29.76 -6.63 62.84
C ALA A 14 -28.98 -5.66 61.93
N GLY A 15 -28.35 -4.63 62.50
CA GLY A 15 -27.49 -3.71 61.76
C GLY A 15 -26.28 -4.41 61.13
N SER A 16 -25.64 -5.31 61.86
CA SER A 16 -24.51 -6.13 61.38
C SER A 16 -24.93 -7.04 60.22
N LEU A 17 -26.10 -7.68 60.33
CA LEU A 17 -26.66 -8.55 59.29
C LEU A 17 -26.96 -7.75 58.01
N ILE A 18 -27.54 -6.55 58.14
CA ILE A 18 -27.83 -5.65 57.02
C ILE A 18 -26.52 -5.22 56.35
N ILE A 19 -25.49 -4.86 57.13
CA ILE A 19 -24.17 -4.50 56.59
C ILE A 19 -23.55 -5.69 55.85
N ILE A 20 -23.61 -6.90 56.41
CA ILE A 20 -23.12 -8.13 55.77
C ILE A 20 -23.86 -8.39 54.46
N ILE A 21 -25.19 -8.19 54.41
CA ILE A 21 -25.98 -8.35 53.19
C ILE A 21 -25.58 -7.32 52.13
N ILE A 22 -25.39 -6.04 52.51
CA ILE A 22 -24.96 -4.99 51.57
C ILE A 22 -23.54 -5.27 51.05
N ILE A 23 -22.63 -5.69 51.93
CA ILE A 23 -21.27 -6.09 51.54
C ILE A 23 -21.34 -7.32 50.62
N GLY A 24 -22.15 -8.32 50.96
CA GLY A 24 -22.36 -9.52 50.14
C GLY A 24 -22.90 -9.20 48.75
N CYS A 25 -23.86 -8.27 48.64
CA CYS A 25 -24.35 -7.77 47.35
C CYS A 25 -23.26 -7.05 46.55
N ARG A 26 -22.43 -6.21 47.19
CA ARG A 26 -21.32 -5.51 46.51
C ARG A 26 -20.20 -6.43 46.06
N LEU A 27 -19.94 -7.50 46.81
CA LEU A 27 -18.92 -8.49 46.47
C LEU A 27 -19.44 -9.57 45.51
N TYR A 28 -20.76 -9.60 45.26
CA TYR A 28 -21.35 -10.52 44.31
C TYR A 28 -20.82 -10.23 42.89
N PRO A 29 -20.29 -11.22 42.16
CA PRO A 29 -19.77 -11.00 40.81
C PRO A 29 -20.84 -10.42 39.88
N HIS A 30 -20.60 -9.23 39.35
CA HIS A 30 -21.47 -8.57 38.39
C HIS A 30 -20.64 -7.95 37.26
N PRO A 31 -21.17 -7.89 36.01
CA PRO A 31 -20.46 -7.28 34.89
C PRO A 31 -20.29 -5.77 35.12
N ALA A 32 -19.29 -5.15 34.48
CA ALA A 32 -19.17 -3.70 34.52
C ALA A 32 -20.30 -3.05 33.71
N LEU A 33 -20.82 -1.91 34.16
CA LEU A 33 -21.90 -1.20 33.47
C LEU A 33 -21.51 -0.78 32.04
N LYS A 34 -20.22 -0.57 31.76
CA LYS A 34 -19.72 -0.26 30.41
C LYS A 34 -20.00 -1.38 29.39
N ASP A 35 -20.08 -2.62 29.85
CA ASP A 35 -20.26 -3.80 29.00
C ASP A 35 -21.75 -4.12 28.77
N SER A 36 -22.65 -3.34 29.38
CA SER A 36 -24.10 -3.56 29.31
C SER A 36 -24.71 -3.19 27.96
N LEU A 37 -24.08 -2.30 27.20
CA LEU A 37 -24.58 -1.78 25.94
C LEU A 37 -23.45 -1.70 24.89
N PRO A 38 -23.75 -1.91 23.60
CA PRO A 38 -22.75 -1.78 22.55
C PRO A 38 -22.28 -0.32 22.43
N ILE A 39 -21.02 -0.12 22.06
CA ILE A 39 -20.43 1.22 21.89
C ILE A 39 -20.07 1.48 20.44
N SER A 40 -20.10 2.76 20.08
CA SER A 40 -19.55 3.28 18.82
C SER A 40 -18.04 3.13 18.78
N ARG A 41 -17.51 3.20 17.56
CA ARG A 41 -16.07 3.19 17.30
C ARG A 41 -15.63 4.52 16.71
N THR A 42 -14.44 4.96 17.07
CA THR A 42 -13.82 6.19 16.59
C THR A 42 -12.53 5.91 15.85
N VAL A 43 -12.32 6.63 14.76
CA VAL A 43 -11.07 6.66 14.00
C VAL A 43 -10.55 8.08 14.03
N TYR A 44 -9.31 8.25 14.47
CA TYR A 44 -8.62 9.53 14.55
C TYR A 44 -7.36 9.50 13.69
N ASP A 45 -6.98 10.66 13.16
CA ASP A 45 -5.69 10.85 12.49
C ASP A 45 -4.52 10.85 13.49
N GLN A 46 -3.29 10.95 13.01
CA GLN A 46 -2.09 10.97 13.86
C GLN A 46 -2.03 12.15 14.83
N SER A 47 -2.76 13.24 14.55
CA SER A 47 -2.85 14.45 15.39
C SER A 47 -4.02 14.44 16.38
N GLY A 48 -4.87 13.41 16.35
CA GLY A 48 -6.06 13.29 17.21
C GLY A 48 -7.32 13.94 16.65
N LYS A 49 -7.35 14.32 15.37
CA LYS A 49 -8.55 14.82 14.71
C LYS A 49 -9.46 13.66 14.30
N LEU A 50 -10.76 13.79 14.60
CA LEU A 50 -11.75 12.76 14.31
C LEU A 50 -11.93 12.60 12.80
N LEU A 51 -11.64 11.40 12.29
CA LEU A 51 -11.88 11.01 10.90
C LEU A 51 -13.27 10.40 10.74
N ARG A 52 -13.66 9.54 11.69
CA ARG A 52 -14.93 8.83 11.65
C ARG A 52 -15.45 8.45 13.02
N LEU A 53 -16.78 8.57 13.18
CA LEU A 53 -17.55 8.00 14.29
C LEU A 53 -18.59 7.03 13.72
N THR A 54 -18.55 5.76 14.12
CA THR A 54 -19.52 4.75 13.66
C THR A 54 -20.75 4.67 14.55
N LEU A 55 -21.84 4.11 14.02
CA LEU A 55 -22.92 3.60 14.86
C LEU A 55 -22.45 2.38 15.65
N ALA A 56 -22.98 2.22 16.86
CA ALA A 56 -22.96 0.98 17.60
C ALA A 56 -23.92 -0.04 16.96
N LYS A 57 -23.86 -1.31 17.41
CA LYS A 57 -24.69 -2.40 16.86
C LYS A 57 -26.21 -2.20 17.02
N ASP A 58 -26.62 -1.33 17.93
CA ASP A 58 -28.02 -0.97 18.19
C ASP A 58 -28.43 0.36 17.53
N ASP A 59 -27.71 0.78 16.49
CA ASP A 59 -27.92 2.02 15.73
C ASP A 59 -27.83 3.31 16.57
N ARG A 60 -27.14 3.27 17.72
CA ARG A 60 -26.86 4.44 18.56
C ARG A 60 -25.44 4.94 18.38
N TYR A 61 -25.27 6.26 18.42
CA TYR A 61 -23.97 6.87 18.66
C TYR A 61 -23.73 6.90 20.18
N ARG A 62 -22.75 6.13 20.65
CA ARG A 62 -22.47 5.99 22.09
C ARG A 62 -20.98 5.78 22.33
N LEU A 63 -20.32 6.75 22.94
CA LEU A 63 -18.90 6.68 23.33
C LEU A 63 -18.81 6.65 24.83
N TRP A 64 -18.18 5.60 25.36
CA TRP A 64 -17.90 5.51 26.78
C TRP A 64 -16.66 6.33 27.13
N VAL A 65 -16.81 7.24 28.08
CA VAL A 65 -15.70 7.98 28.68
C VAL A 65 -15.71 7.80 30.21
N PRO A 66 -14.55 7.56 30.84
CA PRO A 66 -14.47 7.51 32.30
C PRO A 66 -14.88 8.84 32.95
N LEU A 67 -15.47 8.77 34.14
CA LEU A 67 -16.01 9.94 34.85
C LEU A 67 -14.96 11.02 35.11
N ASN A 68 -13.70 10.64 35.33
CA ASN A 68 -12.59 11.57 35.57
C ASN A 68 -12.13 12.33 34.30
N LYS A 69 -12.62 11.94 33.13
CA LYS A 69 -12.39 12.62 31.85
C LYS A 69 -13.60 13.47 31.42
N ILE A 70 -14.60 13.61 32.28
CA ILE A 70 -15.74 14.52 32.11
C ILE A 70 -15.49 15.78 32.93
N SER A 71 -15.82 16.95 32.38
CA SER A 71 -15.67 18.23 33.09
C SER A 71 -16.42 18.20 34.44
N PRO A 72 -15.77 18.59 35.56
CA PRO A 72 -16.45 18.70 36.85
C PRO A 72 -17.64 19.66 36.81
N THR A 73 -17.54 20.73 36.04
CA THR A 73 -18.63 21.69 35.79
C THR A 73 -19.85 20.99 35.20
N LEU A 74 -19.62 20.09 34.26
CA LEU A 74 -20.67 19.31 33.59
C LEU A 74 -21.34 18.32 34.54
N ILE A 75 -20.54 17.60 35.32
CA ILE A 75 -21.04 16.68 36.35
C ILE A 75 -21.94 17.44 37.33
N ASN A 76 -21.45 18.57 37.86
CA ASN A 76 -22.18 19.39 38.82
C ASN A 76 -23.46 19.98 38.22
N ALA A 77 -23.44 20.38 36.94
CA ALA A 77 -24.62 20.90 36.26
C ALA A 77 -25.71 19.83 36.11
N VAL A 78 -25.33 18.61 35.74
CA VAL A 78 -26.26 17.47 35.64
C VAL A 78 -26.82 17.11 37.02
N LEU A 79 -25.98 17.03 38.06
CA LEU A 79 -26.45 16.77 39.43
C LEU A 79 -27.41 17.88 39.90
N LEU A 80 -27.07 19.15 39.66
CA LEU A 80 -27.91 20.28 40.05
C LEU A 80 -29.27 20.25 39.33
N HIS A 81 -29.32 19.80 38.07
CA HIS A 81 -30.54 19.75 37.28
C HIS A 81 -31.40 18.51 37.53
N GLU A 82 -30.78 17.33 37.55
CA GLU A 82 -31.48 16.03 37.57
C GLU A 82 -31.64 15.48 38.99
N ASP A 83 -30.62 15.61 39.85
CA ASP A 83 -30.60 14.92 41.16
C ASP A 83 -29.62 15.53 42.17
N GLN A 84 -30.08 16.58 42.86
CA GLN A 84 -29.24 17.37 43.77
C GLN A 84 -28.76 16.61 45.01
N TRP A 85 -29.49 15.56 45.40
CA TRP A 85 -29.19 14.74 46.55
C TRP A 85 -28.66 13.36 46.17
N PHE A 86 -28.17 13.20 44.93
CA PHE A 86 -27.71 11.93 44.36
C PHE A 86 -26.84 11.10 45.29
N TYR A 87 -25.90 11.74 46.01
CA TYR A 87 -24.97 11.06 46.90
C TYR A 87 -25.57 10.61 48.24
N TYR A 88 -26.74 11.12 48.62
CA TYR A 88 -27.33 10.90 49.95
C TYR A 88 -28.44 9.85 49.96
N HIS A 89 -29.06 9.54 48.82
CA HIS A 89 -30.16 8.58 48.75
C HIS A 89 -29.72 7.21 48.21
N LEU A 90 -30.47 6.15 48.51
CA LEU A 90 -30.22 4.78 48.03
C LEU A 90 -31.13 4.44 46.85
N GLY A 91 -30.88 5.10 45.71
CA GLY A 91 -31.62 4.88 44.46
C GLY A 91 -32.93 5.63 44.33
N THR A 92 -33.69 5.85 45.40
CA THR A 92 -34.92 6.67 45.38
C THR A 92 -34.82 7.80 46.38
N ASN A 93 -35.36 8.97 46.02
CA ASN A 93 -35.47 10.11 46.93
C ASN A 93 -36.90 10.19 47.48
N PRO A 94 -37.15 9.85 48.77
CA PRO A 94 -38.49 9.85 49.35
C PRO A 94 -39.17 11.22 49.29
N TYR A 95 -38.41 12.29 49.55
CA TYR A 95 -38.91 13.67 49.45
C TYR A 95 -39.28 14.01 47.99
N GLY A 96 -38.43 13.62 47.04
CA GLY A 96 -38.68 13.83 45.60
C GLY A 96 -39.93 13.09 45.10
N ILE A 97 -40.15 11.86 45.56
CA ILE A 97 -41.33 11.05 45.24
C ILE A 97 -42.59 11.66 45.88
N ALA A 98 -42.54 12.02 47.17
CA ALA A 98 -43.68 12.60 47.88
C ALA A 98 -44.09 13.95 47.29
N ARG A 99 -43.12 14.85 47.04
CA ARG A 99 -43.35 16.14 46.38
C ARG A 99 -43.94 15.97 44.98
N GLY A 100 -43.39 15.05 44.19
CA GLY A 100 -43.86 14.75 42.84
C GLY A 100 -45.28 14.17 42.83
N ALA A 101 -45.60 13.27 43.77
CA ALA A 101 -46.93 12.70 43.92
C ALA A 101 -47.97 13.75 44.34
N LEU A 102 -47.62 14.61 45.29
CA LEU A 102 -48.50 15.67 45.79
C LEU A 102 -48.80 16.70 44.69
N VAL A 103 -47.80 17.15 43.94
CA VAL A 103 -48.02 18.11 42.84
C VAL A 103 -48.81 17.50 41.69
N THR A 104 -48.54 16.25 41.33
CA THR A 104 -49.13 15.61 40.14
C THR A 104 -50.55 15.11 40.40
N TYR A 105 -50.80 14.45 41.54
CA TYR A 105 -52.07 13.75 41.81
C TYR A 105 -53.00 14.53 42.73
N ILE A 106 -52.48 15.37 43.62
CA ILE A 106 -53.29 16.13 44.59
C ILE A 106 -53.55 17.54 44.06
N LEU A 107 -52.49 18.25 43.64
CA LEU A 107 -52.60 19.64 43.14
C LEU A 107 -53.02 19.74 41.66
N HIS A 108 -53.31 18.61 40.98
CA HIS A 108 -53.63 18.55 39.54
C HIS A 108 -52.65 19.33 38.63
N GLY A 109 -51.39 19.44 39.07
CA GLY A 109 -50.34 20.18 38.37
C GLY A 109 -49.71 19.36 37.23
N HIS A 110 -48.83 20.01 36.46
CA HIS A 110 -48.04 19.32 35.45
C HIS A 110 -47.14 18.26 36.11
N ARG A 111 -47.02 17.08 35.50
CA ARG A 111 -46.28 15.92 36.03
C ARG A 111 -44.84 16.30 36.37
N GLN A 112 -44.54 16.45 37.66
CA GLN A 112 -43.18 16.80 38.11
C GLN A 112 -42.33 15.54 38.29
N GLY A 113 -41.08 15.59 37.78
CA GLY A 113 -40.13 14.49 37.85
C GLY A 113 -39.63 14.28 39.28
N GLY A 114 -40.04 13.18 39.91
CA GLY A 114 -39.46 12.67 41.15
C GLY A 114 -38.46 11.53 40.94
N SER A 115 -37.98 11.33 39.71
CA SER A 115 -37.08 10.23 39.35
C SER A 115 -35.62 10.67 39.53
N THR A 116 -34.85 9.91 40.30
CA THR A 116 -33.41 10.11 40.53
C THR A 116 -32.57 9.66 39.32
N ILE A 117 -31.28 10.02 39.29
CA ILE A 117 -30.34 9.55 38.25
C ILE A 117 -30.31 8.02 38.19
N THR A 118 -30.28 7.34 39.34
CA THR A 118 -30.29 5.88 39.42
C THR A 118 -31.58 5.28 38.83
N MET A 119 -32.74 5.89 39.10
CA MET A 119 -34.00 5.46 38.49
C MET A 119 -34.01 5.68 36.99
N GLN A 120 -33.43 6.78 36.52
CA GLN A 120 -33.32 7.06 35.08
C GLN A 120 -32.39 6.05 34.40
N LEU A 121 -31.23 5.74 34.99
CA LEU A 121 -30.31 4.72 34.51
C LEU A 121 -30.99 3.34 34.45
N ALA A 122 -31.70 2.94 35.50
CA ALA A 122 -32.44 1.67 35.53
C ALA A 122 -33.48 1.59 34.39
N ARG A 123 -34.18 2.70 34.12
CA ARG A 123 -35.14 2.76 33.01
C ARG A 123 -34.47 2.58 31.65
N LEU A 124 -33.28 3.15 31.44
CA LEU A 124 -32.54 3.06 30.19
C LEU A 124 -31.93 1.67 29.99
N LEU A 125 -31.23 1.14 30.99
CA LEU A 125 -30.57 -0.18 30.92
C LEU A 125 -31.56 -1.34 30.74
N TYR A 126 -32.67 -1.32 31.48
CA TYR A 126 -33.65 -2.41 31.47
C TYR A 126 -34.86 -2.13 30.56
N GLN A 127 -34.81 -1.06 29.74
CA GLN A 127 -35.86 -0.66 28.78
C GLN A 127 -37.27 -0.65 29.39
N LEU A 128 -37.42 -0.07 30.58
CA LEU A 128 -38.65 -0.17 31.37
C LEU A 128 -39.72 0.81 30.87
N ASN A 129 -40.96 0.33 30.71
CA ASN A 129 -42.10 1.20 30.47
C ASN A 129 -42.61 1.83 31.78
N THR A 130 -42.14 3.02 32.13
CA THR A 130 -42.49 3.72 33.38
C THR A 130 -43.75 4.57 33.29
N LYS A 131 -44.56 4.44 32.22
CA LYS A 131 -45.83 5.14 32.10
C LYS A 131 -46.90 4.54 33.03
N THR A 132 -46.77 3.26 33.38
CA THR A 132 -47.68 2.55 34.28
C THR A 132 -47.16 2.57 35.73
N PRO A 133 -48.05 2.49 36.74
CA PRO A 133 -47.65 2.38 38.15
C PRO A 133 -46.74 1.17 38.38
N TRP A 134 -47.06 0.03 37.77
CA TRP A 134 -46.25 -1.19 37.88
C TRP A 134 -44.85 -1.05 37.27
N GLY A 135 -44.74 -0.37 36.13
CA GLY A 135 -43.45 -0.04 35.54
C GLY A 135 -42.60 0.87 36.43
N LYS A 136 -43.24 1.75 37.20
CA LYS A 136 -42.56 2.60 38.18
C LYS A 136 -42.08 1.83 39.40
N VAL A 137 -42.84 0.83 39.86
CA VAL A 137 -42.38 -0.12 40.90
C VAL A 137 -41.17 -0.92 40.41
N LYS A 138 -41.21 -1.45 39.18
CA LYS A 138 -40.04 -2.12 38.57
C LYS A 138 -38.82 -1.19 38.48
N GLN A 139 -39.02 0.08 38.13
CA GLN A 139 -37.95 1.08 38.08
C GLN A 139 -37.30 1.29 39.45
N ILE A 140 -38.11 1.38 40.52
CA ILE A 140 -37.61 1.50 41.89
C ILE A 140 -36.81 0.24 42.28
N TYR A 141 -37.35 -0.95 42.01
CA TYR A 141 -36.66 -2.22 42.29
C TYR A 141 -35.29 -2.30 41.59
N TYR A 142 -35.22 -2.02 40.29
CA TYR A 142 -33.97 -2.04 39.54
C TYR A 142 -33.01 -0.92 39.96
N ALA A 143 -33.52 0.25 40.37
CA ALA A 143 -32.68 1.32 40.92
C ALA A 143 -32.02 0.90 42.24
N THR A 144 -32.78 0.30 43.15
CA THR A 144 -32.24 -0.26 44.40
C THR A 144 -31.24 -1.37 44.11
N LYS A 145 -31.52 -2.26 43.14
CA LYS A 145 -30.57 -3.30 42.70
C LYS A 145 -29.26 -2.68 42.22
N LEU A 146 -29.29 -1.61 41.42
CA LEU A 146 -28.08 -0.95 40.95
C LEU A 146 -27.26 -0.35 42.10
N GLU A 147 -27.89 0.24 43.12
CA GLU A 147 -27.20 0.86 44.27
C GLU A 147 -26.58 -0.15 45.25
N LEU A 148 -27.15 -1.36 45.29
CA LEU A 148 -26.59 -2.45 46.08
C LEU A 148 -25.35 -3.08 45.42
N LEU A 149 -25.30 -3.09 44.08
CA LEU A 149 -24.22 -3.71 43.32
C LEU A 149 -23.10 -2.70 43.00
N TYR A 150 -23.46 -1.51 42.50
CA TYR A 150 -22.51 -0.54 41.96
C TYR A 150 -22.31 0.67 42.89
N SER A 151 -21.13 1.28 42.81
CA SER A 151 -20.84 2.54 43.49
C SER A 151 -21.55 3.73 42.83
N LYS A 152 -21.73 4.82 43.60
CA LYS A 152 -22.26 6.09 43.08
C LYS A 152 -21.48 6.62 41.88
N LYS A 153 -20.15 6.43 41.87
CA LYS A 153 -19.30 6.84 40.75
C LYS A 153 -19.62 6.04 39.49
N GLU A 154 -19.76 4.73 39.60
CA GLU A 154 -20.10 3.86 38.46
C GLU A 154 -21.51 4.13 37.93
N ILE A 155 -22.49 4.37 38.82
CA ILE A 155 -23.87 4.73 38.43
C ILE A 155 -23.88 6.06 37.69
N LEU A 156 -23.17 7.07 38.21
CA LEU A 156 -23.10 8.38 37.57
C LEU A 156 -22.36 8.32 36.24
N GLU A 157 -21.24 7.60 36.17
CA GLU A 157 -20.50 7.36 34.93
C GLU A 157 -21.39 6.69 33.89
N ALA A 158 -22.10 5.62 34.26
CA ALA A 158 -23.00 4.92 33.36
C ALA A 158 -24.15 5.82 32.88
N TYR A 159 -24.76 6.59 33.78
CA TYR A 159 -25.81 7.52 33.41
C TYR A 159 -25.32 8.56 32.40
N LEU A 160 -24.17 9.19 32.65
CA LEU A 160 -23.60 10.21 31.76
C LEU A 160 -23.21 9.64 30.39
N ASN A 161 -22.93 8.34 30.28
CA ASN A 161 -22.61 7.68 29.02
C ASN A 161 -23.83 7.09 28.27
N ILE A 162 -25.00 7.00 28.91
CA ILE A 162 -26.20 6.35 28.34
C ILE A 162 -27.37 7.34 28.20
N ALA A 163 -27.33 8.49 28.88
CA ALA A 163 -28.39 9.48 28.82
C ALA A 163 -28.68 9.90 27.36
N PRO A 164 -29.96 9.99 26.97
CA PRO A 164 -30.33 10.30 25.59
C PRO A 164 -30.16 11.79 25.31
N TYR A 165 -29.46 12.13 24.23
CA TYR A 165 -29.22 13.50 23.80
C TYR A 165 -29.96 13.86 22.51
N GLY A 166 -30.84 13.01 21.98
CA GLY A 166 -31.69 13.31 20.83
C GLY A 166 -31.37 12.48 19.59
N GLY A 167 -32.42 12.04 18.89
CA GLY A 167 -32.27 11.10 17.78
C GLY A 167 -31.57 9.83 18.25
N ASN A 168 -30.46 9.50 17.59
CA ASN A 168 -29.64 8.32 17.91
C ASN A 168 -28.42 8.65 18.79
N VAL A 169 -28.33 9.85 19.37
CA VAL A 169 -27.18 10.28 20.18
C VAL A 169 -27.41 9.95 21.65
N GLU A 170 -26.49 9.20 22.24
CA GLU A 170 -26.49 8.85 23.66
C GLU A 170 -25.12 9.10 24.29
N GLY A 171 -25.14 9.55 25.54
CA GLY A 171 -23.93 9.86 26.28
C GLY A 171 -23.37 11.26 26.01
N ILE A 172 -22.80 11.83 27.06
CA ILE A 172 -22.40 13.23 27.09
C ILE A 172 -21.15 13.50 26.25
N GLN A 173 -20.22 12.53 26.19
CA GLN A 173 -19.05 12.60 25.32
C GLN A 173 -19.46 12.63 23.85
N THR A 174 -20.37 11.73 23.46
CA THR A 174 -20.88 11.67 22.10
C THR A 174 -21.65 12.94 21.74
N ALA A 175 -22.52 13.43 22.64
CA ALA A 175 -23.26 14.67 22.44
C ALA A 175 -22.33 15.89 22.30
N SER A 176 -21.30 15.98 23.14
CA SER A 176 -20.29 17.04 23.08
C SER A 176 -19.54 17.01 21.74
N LEU A 177 -19.11 15.83 21.32
CA LEU A 177 -18.38 15.63 20.07
C LEU A 177 -19.24 15.96 18.85
N ILE A 178 -20.49 15.49 18.82
CA ILE A 178 -21.41 15.74 17.69
C ILE A 178 -21.79 17.21 17.64
N TYR A 179 -22.24 17.80 18.75
CA TYR A 179 -22.84 19.13 18.72
C TYR A 179 -21.84 20.27 18.73
N PHE A 180 -20.72 20.11 19.44
CA PHE A 180 -19.72 21.17 19.64
C PHE A 180 -18.34 20.84 19.10
N ASN A 181 -18.10 19.58 18.67
CA ASN A 181 -16.77 19.12 18.23
C ASN A 181 -15.70 19.32 19.29
N LYS A 182 -16.05 19.00 20.54
CA LYS A 182 -15.20 19.11 21.72
C LYS A 182 -15.30 17.85 22.56
N ASN A 183 -14.25 17.53 23.32
CA ASN A 183 -14.36 16.52 24.36
C ASN A 183 -15.23 17.03 25.52
N ALA A 184 -15.88 16.12 26.25
CA ALA A 184 -16.72 16.49 27.40
C ALA A 184 -15.94 17.19 28.53
N SER A 185 -14.61 17.07 28.55
CA SER A 185 -13.72 17.81 29.44
C SER A 185 -13.52 19.27 29.06
N GLU A 186 -13.77 19.65 27.80
CA GLU A 186 -13.43 20.95 27.20
C GLU A 186 -14.64 21.88 27.07
N LEU A 187 -15.82 21.43 27.51
CA LEU A 187 -17.06 22.20 27.42
C LEU A 187 -17.02 23.44 28.32
N ASN A 188 -17.44 24.57 27.77
CA ASN A 188 -17.66 25.78 28.57
C ASN A 188 -19.00 25.72 29.34
N ILE A 189 -19.22 26.69 30.23
CA ILE A 189 -20.43 26.73 31.08
C ILE A 189 -21.72 26.81 30.24
N PRO A 190 -21.86 27.70 29.23
CA PRO A 190 -23.07 27.73 28.39
C PRO A 190 -23.39 26.41 27.68
N GLU A 191 -22.37 25.73 27.14
CA GLU A 191 -22.50 24.42 26.49
C GLU A 191 -22.87 23.34 27.51
N THR A 192 -22.23 23.37 28.67
CA THR A 192 -22.47 22.44 29.79
C THR A 192 -23.91 22.51 30.28
N LEU A 193 -24.40 23.71 30.60
CA LEU A 193 -25.76 23.90 31.10
C LEU A 193 -26.80 23.53 30.04
N LEU A 194 -26.46 23.69 28.76
CA LEU A 194 -27.30 23.25 27.67
C LEU A 194 -27.38 21.71 27.61
N LEU A 195 -26.24 21.00 27.66
CA LEU A 195 -26.25 19.54 27.66
C LEU A 195 -26.95 18.98 28.90
N ALA A 196 -26.80 19.60 30.07
CA ALA A 196 -27.45 19.15 31.29
C ALA A 196 -28.99 19.14 31.19
N VAL A 197 -29.59 20.03 30.40
CA VAL A 197 -31.05 20.11 30.23
C VAL A 197 -31.58 19.28 29.06
N ILE A 198 -30.78 18.68 28.19
CA ILE A 198 -31.33 17.93 27.04
C ILE A 198 -32.04 16.61 27.45
N PRO A 199 -31.50 15.78 28.37
CA PRO A 199 -31.99 14.41 28.61
C PRO A 199 -33.46 14.22 28.99
N GLN A 200 -34.13 15.21 29.60
CA GLN A 200 -35.54 15.06 30.01
C GLN A 200 -36.50 14.96 28.82
N GLU A 201 -36.26 15.74 27.76
CA GLU A 201 -37.13 15.77 26.56
C GLU A 201 -36.30 15.93 25.27
N PRO A 202 -35.41 14.97 24.98
CA PRO A 202 -34.31 15.17 24.03
C PRO A 202 -34.81 15.51 22.62
N ASN A 203 -35.82 14.81 22.11
CA ASN A 203 -36.37 15.03 20.77
C ASN A 203 -37.20 16.31 20.64
N LEU A 204 -37.83 16.79 21.73
CA LEU A 204 -38.60 18.04 21.70
C LEU A 204 -37.67 19.25 21.83
N ARG A 205 -36.65 19.14 22.68
CA ARG A 205 -35.70 20.22 22.99
C ARG A 205 -34.75 20.51 21.81
N LEU A 206 -34.52 19.54 20.92
CA LEU A 206 -33.61 19.65 19.77
C LEU A 206 -34.29 19.77 18.39
N ARG A 207 -35.53 20.24 18.32
CA ARG A 207 -36.19 20.51 17.02
C ARG A 207 -35.52 21.67 16.29
N CYS A 208 -34.73 21.35 15.27
CA CYS A 208 -34.08 22.30 14.37
C CYS A 208 -34.97 22.55 13.14
N LYS A 209 -35.14 23.82 12.74
CA LYS A 209 -35.85 24.16 11.49
C LYS A 209 -34.99 24.02 10.24
N ASN A 210 -33.67 24.18 10.35
CA ASN A 210 -32.74 24.22 9.23
C ASN A 210 -31.83 22.99 9.21
N LYS A 211 -31.51 22.46 8.02
CA LYS A 211 -30.71 21.25 7.82
C LYS A 211 -29.20 21.48 8.01
N ASP A 212 -28.71 22.71 7.82
CA ASP A 212 -27.26 23.01 7.85
C ASP A 212 -26.74 23.53 9.19
N THR A 213 -27.56 24.26 9.95
CA THR A 213 -27.23 24.75 11.28
C THR A 213 -28.44 24.66 12.20
N CYS A 214 -28.30 23.88 13.28
CA CYS A 214 -29.32 23.82 14.30
C CYS A 214 -29.12 24.95 15.31
N LEU A 215 -29.71 26.11 15.02
CA LEU A 215 -29.83 27.15 16.04
C LEU A 215 -30.95 26.78 17.00
N ILE A 216 -30.60 26.59 18.27
CA ILE A 216 -31.57 26.31 19.32
C ILE A 216 -32.38 27.58 19.60
N THR A 217 -33.51 27.68 18.91
CA THR A 217 -34.49 28.77 19.08
C THR A 217 -35.72 28.31 19.85
N ASN A 218 -35.77 27.03 20.24
CA ASN A 218 -36.86 26.51 21.04
C ASN A 218 -36.87 27.20 22.42
N LYS A 219 -37.96 27.94 22.69
CA LYS A 219 -38.11 28.71 23.94
C LYS A 219 -38.07 27.82 25.18
N ASN A 220 -38.46 26.54 25.09
CA ASN A 220 -38.51 25.63 26.23
C ASN A 220 -37.12 25.25 26.73
N ILE A 221 -36.19 24.92 25.83
CA ILE A 221 -34.81 24.58 26.20
C ILE A 221 -34.03 25.83 26.65
N LEU A 222 -34.24 26.99 26.03
CA LEU A 222 -33.64 28.25 26.47
C LEU A 222 -34.15 28.65 27.87
N LYS A 223 -35.45 28.45 28.14
CA LYS A 223 -36.03 28.65 29.48
C LYS A 223 -35.45 27.66 30.49
N ALA A 224 -35.38 26.38 30.16
CA ALA A 224 -34.79 25.36 31.03
C ALA A 224 -33.33 25.67 31.38
N ARG A 225 -32.52 26.05 30.37
CA ARG A 225 -31.13 26.47 30.55
C ARG A 225 -31.03 27.71 31.44
N SER A 226 -31.88 28.71 31.24
CA SER A 226 -31.90 29.93 32.05
C SER A 226 -32.30 29.66 33.51
N LEU A 227 -33.27 28.77 33.73
CA LEU A 227 -33.66 28.34 35.07
C LEU A 227 -32.53 27.61 35.78
N LEU A 228 -31.84 26.70 35.09
CA LEU A 228 -30.68 26.01 35.62
C LEU A 228 -29.54 26.99 35.93
N TYR A 229 -29.28 27.96 35.07
CA TYR A 229 -28.27 29.00 35.32
C TYR A 229 -28.57 29.84 36.57
N ASN A 230 -29.82 30.25 36.76
CA ASN A 230 -30.22 31.00 37.96
C ASN A 230 -29.99 30.19 39.25
N GLN A 231 -30.07 28.87 39.17
CA GLN A 231 -29.73 27.98 40.28
C GLN A 231 -28.22 27.75 40.40
N TRP A 232 -27.51 27.66 39.27
CA TRP A 232 -26.06 27.54 39.19
C TRP A 232 -25.37 28.70 39.91
N ILE A 233 -25.74 29.94 39.60
CA ILE A 233 -25.12 31.15 40.19
C ILE A 233 -25.33 31.25 41.70
N LYS A 234 -26.42 30.68 42.25
CA LYS A 234 -26.59 30.61 43.71
C LYS A 234 -25.56 29.71 44.38
N THR A 235 -25.08 28.69 43.66
CA THR A 235 -24.09 27.72 44.15
C THR A 235 -22.66 28.15 43.77
N TYR A 236 -22.50 28.79 42.60
CA TYR A 236 -21.23 29.24 42.02
C TYR A 236 -21.32 30.72 41.58
N PRO A 237 -21.27 31.68 42.53
CA PRO A 237 -21.50 33.09 42.23
C PRO A 237 -20.44 33.74 41.31
N THR A 238 -19.23 33.17 41.29
CA THR A 238 -18.08 33.65 40.50
C THR A 238 -18.30 33.56 38.99
N ASP A 239 -19.22 32.69 38.53
CA ASP A 239 -19.49 32.45 37.12
C ASP A 239 -20.48 33.46 36.51
N ASN A 240 -20.82 34.54 37.22
CA ASN A 240 -21.80 35.51 36.75
C ASN A 240 -21.35 36.26 35.47
N ASN A 241 -20.06 36.20 35.14
CA ASN A 241 -19.49 36.76 33.92
C ASN A 241 -20.06 36.14 32.63
N VAL A 242 -20.64 34.93 32.68
CA VAL A 242 -21.22 34.29 31.48
C VAL A 242 -22.71 34.60 31.25
N ALA A 243 -23.35 35.43 32.10
CA ALA A 243 -24.79 35.72 32.05
C ALA A 243 -25.31 36.14 30.67
N ALA A 244 -24.53 36.96 29.95
CA ALA A 244 -24.89 37.41 28.60
C ALA A 244 -24.96 36.24 27.60
N PHE A 245 -24.02 35.29 27.69
CA PHE A 245 -23.95 34.13 26.79
C PHE A 245 -25.06 33.10 27.05
N ILE A 246 -25.60 33.04 28.27
CA ILE A 246 -26.70 32.13 28.64
C ILE A 246 -28.01 32.48 27.95
N LYS A 247 -28.19 33.71 27.46
CA LYS A 247 -29.40 34.11 26.72
C LYS A 247 -29.26 33.89 25.21
N LEU A 248 -28.05 33.69 24.71
CA LEU A 248 -27.78 33.55 23.27
C LEU A 248 -28.08 32.12 22.78
N PRO A 249 -28.76 31.95 21.64
CA PRO A 249 -28.92 30.63 21.04
C PRO A 249 -27.54 30.06 20.67
N LEU A 250 -27.27 28.82 21.09
CA LEU A 250 -26.04 28.13 20.69
C LEU A 250 -26.27 27.40 19.37
N PRO A 251 -25.34 27.51 18.40
CA PRO A 251 -25.36 26.68 17.21
C PRO A 251 -24.95 25.26 17.58
N LEU A 252 -25.77 24.27 17.22
CA LEU A 252 -25.40 22.86 17.27
C LEU A 252 -25.12 22.36 15.86
N ARG A 253 -24.08 21.55 15.74
CA ARG A 253 -23.80 20.77 14.54
C ARG A 253 -24.79 19.58 14.46
N PRO A 254 -25.46 19.35 13.32
CA PRO A 254 -26.28 18.16 13.15
C PRO A 254 -25.41 16.92 12.94
N VAL A 255 -25.98 15.73 13.19
CA VAL A 255 -25.32 14.42 12.98
C VAL A 255 -24.82 14.26 11.54
N SER A 256 -25.50 14.85 10.55
CA SER A 256 -25.10 14.83 9.13
C SER A 256 -23.79 15.56 8.84
N LYS A 257 -23.28 16.37 9.78
CA LYS A 257 -21.98 17.06 9.69
C LYS A 257 -20.90 16.35 10.53
N LEU A 258 -21.13 15.10 10.95
CA LEU A 258 -20.07 14.25 11.48
C LEU A 258 -19.00 14.04 10.40
N PRO A 259 -17.71 14.08 10.75
CA PRO A 259 -16.65 13.82 9.79
C PRO A 259 -16.74 12.38 9.28
N PHE A 260 -16.54 12.24 7.97
CA PHE A 260 -16.27 10.97 7.31
C PHE A 260 -15.09 11.18 6.36
N GLU A 261 -13.95 11.42 6.96
CA GLU A 261 -12.68 11.71 6.29
C GLU A 261 -11.95 10.41 5.95
N ALA A 262 -11.12 10.45 4.90
CA ALA A 262 -10.31 9.31 4.44
C ALA A 262 -11.11 7.99 4.41
N PRO A 263 -12.23 7.93 3.68
CA PRO A 263 -13.24 6.90 3.91
C PRO A 263 -12.73 5.47 3.65
N HIS A 264 -11.92 5.26 2.61
CA HIS A 264 -11.30 3.97 2.32
C HIS A 264 -10.37 3.50 3.45
N PHE A 265 -9.53 4.40 3.95
CA PHE A 265 -8.62 4.11 5.06
C PHE A 265 -9.38 3.83 6.36
N SER A 266 -10.35 4.68 6.68
CA SER A 266 -11.17 4.55 7.89
C SER A 266 -11.93 3.22 7.93
N GLU A 267 -12.56 2.81 6.82
CA GLU A 267 -13.21 1.49 6.71
C GLU A 267 -12.22 0.34 6.85
N GLN A 268 -11.08 0.40 6.14
CA GLN A 268 -10.07 -0.65 6.21
C GLN A 268 -9.52 -0.81 7.63
N ALA A 269 -9.20 0.30 8.32
CA ALA A 269 -8.72 0.27 9.69
C ALA A 269 -9.77 -0.31 10.66
N LEU A 270 -11.06 0.06 10.49
CA LEU A 270 -12.14 -0.49 11.29
C LEU A 270 -12.31 -2.00 11.09
N ASN A 271 -12.15 -2.49 9.87
CA ASN A 271 -12.23 -3.91 9.53
C ASN A 271 -11.02 -4.70 10.04
N GLN A 272 -9.82 -4.11 9.98
CA GLN A 272 -8.58 -4.75 10.42
C GLN A 272 -8.48 -4.87 11.96
N TYR A 273 -9.08 -3.93 12.70
CA TYR A 273 -9.04 -3.91 14.17
C TYR A 273 -10.44 -4.02 14.81
N PRO A 274 -11.21 -5.09 14.57
CA PRO A 274 -12.64 -5.17 14.91
C PRO A 274 -12.95 -5.06 16.40
N THR A 275 -11.98 -5.38 17.27
CA THR A 275 -12.14 -5.35 18.73
C THR A 275 -11.76 -4.00 19.36
N LYS A 276 -11.06 -3.12 18.63
CA LYS A 276 -10.67 -1.79 19.14
C LYS A 276 -11.83 -0.80 18.94
N SER A 277 -12.23 -0.13 20.03
CA SER A 277 -13.25 0.92 20.01
C SER A 277 -12.67 2.28 19.61
N ASN A 278 -11.42 2.58 19.99
CA ASN A 278 -10.75 3.81 19.63
C ASN A 278 -9.47 3.52 18.84
N LEU A 279 -9.40 4.02 17.60
CA LEU A 279 -8.27 3.83 16.68
C LEU A 279 -7.55 5.17 16.49
N MET A 280 -6.37 5.30 17.11
CA MET A 280 -5.40 6.35 16.77
C MET A 280 -4.54 5.87 15.59
N THR A 281 -4.79 6.44 14.43
CA THR A 281 -4.19 5.98 13.18
C THR A 281 -2.92 6.73 12.83
N THR A 282 -2.16 6.22 11.86
CA THR A 282 -0.97 6.89 11.33
C THR A 282 -1.27 7.91 10.24
N LEU A 283 -2.52 8.00 9.79
CA LEU A 283 -2.94 8.89 8.72
C LEU A 283 -2.67 10.35 9.10
N ASP A 284 -2.13 11.13 8.17
CA ASP A 284 -2.09 12.58 8.27
C ASP A 284 -3.23 13.17 7.44
N LEU A 285 -4.21 13.78 8.09
CA LEU A 285 -5.37 14.31 7.38
C LEU A 285 -5.01 15.48 6.44
N SER A 286 -3.98 16.27 6.75
CA SER A 286 -3.52 17.33 5.85
C SER A 286 -2.92 16.76 4.57
N LEU A 287 -2.13 15.67 4.67
CA LEU A 287 -1.57 15.01 3.49
C LEU A 287 -2.67 14.29 2.69
N GLN A 288 -3.61 13.63 3.37
CA GLN A 288 -4.78 13.01 2.75
C GLN A 288 -5.54 14.02 1.88
N HIS A 289 -5.90 15.19 2.42
CA HIS A 289 -6.63 16.22 1.69
C HIS A 289 -5.87 16.74 0.46
N ILE A 290 -4.54 16.87 0.53
CA ILE A 290 -3.70 17.24 -0.62
C ILE A 290 -3.85 16.20 -1.74
N LEU A 291 -3.72 14.92 -1.43
CA LEU A 291 -3.83 13.84 -2.43
C LEU A 291 -5.24 13.75 -3.00
N GLU A 292 -6.28 13.82 -2.16
CA GLU A 292 -7.68 13.83 -2.59
C GLU A 292 -7.97 14.99 -3.56
N GLN A 293 -7.44 16.18 -3.27
CA GLN A 293 -7.58 17.35 -4.14
C GLN A 293 -6.87 17.14 -5.49
N GLN A 294 -5.62 16.64 -5.49
CA GLN A 294 -4.88 16.40 -6.73
C GLN A 294 -5.57 15.34 -7.61
N ILE A 295 -6.06 14.24 -7.01
CA ILE A 295 -6.80 13.21 -7.72
C ILE A 295 -8.12 13.75 -8.29
N THR A 296 -8.88 14.49 -7.47
CA THR A 296 -10.17 15.06 -7.89
C THR A 296 -9.99 16.00 -9.08
N ASN A 297 -9.00 16.89 -9.02
CA ASN A 297 -8.69 17.82 -10.10
C ASN A 297 -8.25 17.07 -11.35
N TYR A 298 -7.34 16.10 -11.21
CA TYR A 298 -6.82 15.34 -12.34
C TYR A 298 -7.92 14.55 -13.08
N VAL A 299 -8.78 13.85 -12.35
CA VAL A 299 -9.89 13.09 -12.93
C VAL A 299 -10.91 14.03 -13.58
N SER A 300 -11.20 15.18 -12.96
CA SER A 300 -12.11 16.18 -13.53
C SER A 300 -11.58 16.76 -14.85
N SER A 301 -10.28 17.07 -14.93
CA SER A 301 -9.64 17.62 -16.13
C SER A 301 -9.49 16.58 -17.25
N ASN A 302 -9.37 15.30 -16.93
CA ASN A 302 -9.08 14.24 -17.90
C ASN A 302 -10.26 13.29 -18.16
N GLY A 303 -11.46 13.59 -17.62
CA GLY A 303 -12.64 12.75 -17.79
C GLY A 303 -13.04 12.51 -19.25
N GLN A 304 -12.84 13.50 -20.13
CA GLN A 304 -13.11 13.36 -21.57
C GLN A 304 -12.17 12.35 -22.26
N LEU A 305 -11.01 12.07 -21.67
CA LEU A 305 -10.05 11.08 -22.18
C LEU A 305 -10.37 9.66 -21.68
N GLY A 306 -11.49 9.45 -21.00
CA GLY A 306 -11.91 8.15 -20.45
C GLY A 306 -11.27 7.81 -19.09
N ILE A 307 -10.72 8.81 -18.40
CA ILE A 307 -10.12 8.66 -17.06
C ILE A 307 -11.16 9.06 -16.03
N HIS A 308 -11.84 8.07 -15.45
CA HIS A 308 -12.93 8.33 -14.50
C HIS A 308 -12.58 7.96 -13.06
N ASN A 309 -11.46 7.25 -12.85
CA ASN A 309 -11.03 6.86 -11.52
C ASN A 309 -9.51 6.87 -11.39
N ALA A 310 -9.06 6.99 -10.15
CA ALA A 310 -7.66 6.95 -9.76
C ALA A 310 -7.56 6.60 -8.27
N ALA A 311 -6.41 6.06 -7.87
CA ALA A 311 -6.08 5.72 -6.50
C ALA A 311 -4.64 6.13 -6.20
N ALA A 312 -4.36 6.42 -4.94
CA ALA A 312 -3.01 6.70 -4.49
C ALA A 312 -2.77 6.22 -3.06
N LEU A 313 -1.51 5.88 -2.78
CA LEU A 313 -1.05 5.45 -1.47
C LEU A 313 0.28 6.13 -1.17
N LEU A 314 0.36 6.80 -0.02
CA LEU A 314 1.56 7.47 0.49
C LEU A 314 2.01 6.79 1.79
N VAL A 315 3.23 6.28 1.80
CA VAL A 315 3.84 5.55 2.91
C VAL A 315 5.13 6.24 3.35
N ASP A 316 5.29 6.47 4.64
CA ASP A 316 6.55 6.92 5.25
C ASP A 316 7.43 5.69 5.51
N THR A 317 8.61 5.65 4.90
CA THR A 317 9.51 4.50 4.97
C THR A 317 10.25 4.39 6.29
N ASN A 318 10.37 5.47 7.07
CA ASN A 318 11.08 5.47 8.35
C ASN A 318 10.45 4.49 9.35
N ASP A 319 9.11 4.43 9.34
CA ASP A 319 8.35 3.63 10.29
C ASP A 319 7.24 2.82 9.62
N MET A 320 7.19 2.78 8.28
CA MET A 320 6.16 2.11 7.46
C MET A 320 4.73 2.59 7.71
N SER A 321 4.54 3.80 8.21
CA SER A 321 3.21 4.36 8.41
C SER A 321 2.53 4.74 7.10
N ILE A 322 1.25 4.39 6.97
CA ILE A 322 0.40 4.93 5.91
C ILE A 322 0.03 6.36 6.31
N LYS A 323 0.47 7.34 5.52
CA LYS A 323 0.16 8.76 5.74
C LYS A 323 -1.08 9.22 4.99
N ALA A 324 -1.34 8.66 3.82
CA ALA A 324 -2.56 8.90 3.05
C ALA A 324 -2.92 7.68 2.20
N MET A 325 -4.22 7.39 2.07
CA MET A 325 -4.75 6.27 1.29
C MET A 325 -6.07 6.67 0.63
N ILE A 326 -6.06 6.73 -0.70
CA ILE A 326 -7.20 7.08 -1.53
C ILE A 326 -7.49 5.88 -2.42
N GLY A 327 -8.61 5.20 -2.17
CA GLY A 327 -9.01 4.01 -2.92
C GLY A 327 -9.70 4.32 -4.24
N SER A 328 -10.25 5.51 -4.42
CA SER A 328 -10.95 5.95 -5.63
C SER A 328 -11.00 7.47 -5.69
N ALA A 329 -11.25 8.03 -6.87
CA ALA A 329 -11.36 9.48 -7.08
C ALA A 329 -12.48 10.16 -6.27
N ASN A 330 -13.59 9.46 -6.03
CA ASN A 330 -14.66 9.96 -5.16
C ASN A 330 -15.43 8.79 -4.53
N TYR A 331 -15.27 8.62 -3.22
CA TYR A 331 -15.89 7.53 -2.45
C TYR A 331 -17.42 7.48 -2.58
N PHE A 332 -18.07 8.65 -2.67
CA PHE A 332 -19.53 8.75 -2.73
C PHE A 332 -20.09 8.65 -4.15
N ASN A 333 -19.23 8.58 -5.17
CA ASN A 333 -19.67 8.45 -6.55
C ASN A 333 -19.90 6.97 -6.92
N GLN A 334 -21.17 6.58 -7.01
CA GLN A 334 -21.56 5.22 -7.36
C GLN A 334 -21.23 4.85 -8.82
N THR A 335 -21.20 5.81 -9.76
CA THR A 335 -20.99 5.50 -11.18
C THR A 335 -19.59 4.97 -11.47
N ILE A 336 -18.61 5.35 -10.65
CA ILE A 336 -17.23 4.87 -10.73
C ILE A 336 -16.94 3.75 -9.71
N SER A 337 -17.98 3.23 -9.05
CA SER A 337 -17.87 2.31 -7.93
C SER A 337 -16.96 2.83 -6.81
N GLY A 338 -17.10 4.10 -6.42
CA GLY A 338 -16.17 4.81 -5.53
C GLY A 338 -15.94 4.18 -4.15
N GLN A 339 -16.87 3.38 -3.64
CA GLN A 339 -16.68 2.71 -2.34
C GLN A 339 -15.63 1.60 -2.40
N ILE A 340 -15.29 1.13 -3.60
CA ILE A 340 -14.25 0.14 -3.83
C ILE A 340 -12.89 0.75 -3.44
N ASN A 341 -12.16 0.09 -2.53
CA ASN A 341 -10.81 0.50 -2.16
C ASN A 341 -9.78 -0.05 -3.15
N GLY A 342 -9.47 0.73 -4.19
CA GLY A 342 -8.48 0.39 -5.21
C GLY A 342 -7.08 0.11 -4.67
N THR A 343 -6.73 0.59 -3.47
CA THR A 343 -5.41 0.30 -2.87
C THR A 343 -5.26 -1.15 -2.40
N SER A 344 -6.39 -1.82 -2.14
CA SER A 344 -6.45 -3.21 -1.62
C SER A 344 -6.73 -4.26 -2.70
N ILE A 345 -7.18 -3.81 -3.89
CA ILE A 345 -7.54 -4.72 -4.99
C ILE A 345 -6.30 -5.11 -5.77
N LYS A 346 -6.23 -6.38 -6.13
CA LYS A 346 -5.21 -6.91 -7.02
C LYS A 346 -5.48 -6.50 -8.46
N ARG A 347 -4.45 -5.96 -9.12
CA ARG A 347 -4.46 -5.57 -10.54
C ARG A 347 -3.10 -5.86 -11.14
N SER A 348 -3.04 -5.99 -12.46
CA SER A 348 -1.75 -6.17 -13.13
C SER A 348 -0.90 -4.90 -12.94
N PRO A 349 0.31 -5.02 -12.34
CA PRO A 349 1.23 -3.90 -12.15
C PRO A 349 1.96 -3.56 -13.47
N GLY A 350 1.83 -4.42 -14.49
CA GLY A 350 2.59 -4.33 -15.73
C GLY A 350 4.10 -4.27 -15.45
N SER A 351 4.78 -3.32 -16.06
CA SER A 351 6.25 -3.15 -15.95
C SER A 351 6.74 -2.51 -14.64
N SER A 352 5.88 -2.16 -13.67
CA SER A 352 6.35 -1.50 -12.44
C SER A 352 7.14 -2.43 -11.52
N LEU A 353 7.12 -3.75 -11.76
CA LEU A 353 7.91 -4.72 -11.00
C LEU A 353 9.30 -5.05 -11.58
N LYS A 354 9.62 -4.55 -12.78
CA LYS A 354 10.95 -4.74 -13.38
C LYS A 354 12.12 -4.32 -12.49
N PRO A 355 12.05 -3.24 -11.67
CA PRO A 355 13.15 -2.87 -10.78
C PRO A 355 13.65 -4.03 -9.91
N PHE A 356 12.76 -4.90 -9.45
CA PHE A 356 13.11 -6.04 -8.59
C PHE A 356 13.79 -7.17 -9.37
N ILE A 357 13.45 -7.35 -10.64
CA ILE A 357 14.12 -8.32 -11.53
C ILE A 357 15.58 -7.91 -11.75
N TYR A 358 15.81 -6.63 -12.05
CA TYR A 358 17.16 -6.08 -12.19
C TYR A 358 17.91 -6.11 -10.85
N GLY A 359 17.24 -5.78 -9.74
CA GLY A 359 17.80 -5.89 -8.39
C GLY A 359 18.30 -7.30 -8.07
N LEU A 360 17.48 -8.33 -8.34
CA LEU A 360 17.90 -9.73 -8.20
C LEU A 360 19.05 -10.09 -9.16
N GLY A 361 19.03 -9.53 -10.38
CA GLY A 361 20.12 -9.71 -11.35
C GLY A 361 21.45 -9.14 -10.87
N PHE A 362 21.43 -8.01 -10.16
CA PHE A 362 22.62 -7.44 -9.52
C PHE A 362 23.07 -8.28 -8.33
N ASP A 363 22.13 -8.72 -7.48
CA ASP A 363 22.41 -9.55 -6.30
C ASP A 363 23.03 -10.92 -6.65
N GLN A 364 22.63 -11.50 -7.77
CA GLN A 364 23.11 -12.80 -8.24
C GLN A 364 24.33 -12.70 -9.17
N GLY A 365 24.84 -11.49 -9.43
CA GLY A 365 26.02 -11.31 -10.29
C GLY A 365 25.78 -11.56 -11.78
N ILE A 366 24.52 -11.57 -12.22
CA ILE A 366 24.15 -11.80 -13.62
C ILE A 366 24.53 -10.58 -14.47
N LEU A 367 24.37 -9.38 -13.92
CA LEU A 367 24.70 -8.12 -14.57
C LEU A 367 25.14 -7.05 -13.56
N HIS A 368 25.60 -5.92 -14.09
CA HIS A 368 25.77 -4.64 -13.40
C HIS A 368 25.08 -3.53 -14.23
N PRO A 369 24.93 -2.29 -13.73
CA PRO A 369 24.13 -1.25 -14.40
C PRO A 369 24.52 -0.94 -15.86
N GLN A 370 25.79 -1.15 -16.22
CA GLN A 370 26.31 -0.89 -17.56
C GLN A 370 26.53 -2.16 -18.40
N SER A 371 26.08 -3.34 -17.93
CA SER A 371 26.11 -4.55 -18.77
C SER A 371 25.25 -4.35 -20.01
N ILE A 372 25.74 -4.80 -21.16
CA ILE A 372 25.01 -4.70 -22.42
C ILE A 372 24.02 -5.85 -22.52
N LEU A 373 22.74 -5.49 -22.61
CA LEU A 373 21.63 -6.38 -22.88
C LEU A 373 21.19 -6.18 -24.34
N TYR A 374 20.48 -7.16 -24.88
CA TYR A 374 20.01 -7.12 -26.26
C TYR A 374 18.49 -7.00 -26.31
N ASP A 375 18.02 -5.91 -26.89
CA ASP A 375 16.61 -5.66 -27.17
C ASP A 375 16.33 -5.95 -28.65
N ILE A 376 16.19 -7.23 -28.97
CA ILE A 376 16.09 -7.78 -30.32
C ILE A 376 15.06 -8.91 -30.34
N PRO A 377 14.50 -9.34 -31.49
CA PRO A 377 13.56 -10.46 -31.53
C PRO A 377 14.16 -11.73 -30.91
N MET A 378 13.59 -12.21 -29.81
CA MET A 378 14.05 -13.40 -29.08
C MET A 378 12.87 -14.30 -28.70
N THR A 379 13.11 -15.61 -28.71
CA THR A 379 12.19 -16.63 -28.22
C THR A 379 12.77 -17.32 -26.99
N PHE A 380 11.94 -17.51 -25.97
CA PHE A 380 12.30 -18.15 -24.71
C PHE A 380 11.41 -19.38 -24.51
N SER A 381 11.89 -20.57 -24.87
CA SER A 381 11.13 -21.83 -24.72
C SER A 381 9.71 -21.76 -25.33
N GLY A 382 9.60 -21.20 -26.55
CA GLY A 382 8.33 -21.01 -27.25
C GLY A 382 7.56 -19.72 -26.91
N TYR A 383 8.01 -18.94 -25.91
CA TYR A 383 7.45 -17.62 -25.60
C TYR A 383 8.21 -16.51 -26.35
N ALA A 384 7.51 -15.72 -27.16
CA ALA A 384 8.09 -14.61 -27.94
C ALA A 384 7.52 -13.27 -27.43
N PRO A 385 8.15 -12.63 -26.43
CA PRO A 385 7.69 -11.33 -25.94
C PRO A 385 7.93 -10.21 -26.96
N GLU A 386 6.99 -9.28 -27.05
CA GLU A 386 7.14 -8.05 -27.83
C GLU A 386 7.36 -6.84 -26.91
N ASN A 387 8.07 -5.83 -27.41
CA ASN A 387 8.13 -4.52 -26.76
C ASN A 387 6.81 -3.78 -26.91
N PHE A 388 6.51 -2.93 -25.93
CA PHE A 388 5.27 -2.15 -25.89
C PHE A 388 5.09 -1.24 -27.13
N ASP A 389 6.16 -0.62 -27.60
CA ASP A 389 6.18 0.22 -28.79
C ASP A 389 6.43 -0.57 -30.09
N ARG A 390 6.64 -1.88 -30.01
CA ARG A 390 6.99 -2.78 -31.13
C ARG A 390 8.28 -2.43 -31.87
N HIS A 391 9.12 -1.58 -31.28
CA HIS A 391 10.44 -1.26 -31.82
C HIS A 391 11.52 -2.00 -31.02
N PHE A 392 12.72 -2.08 -31.59
CA PHE A 392 13.89 -2.72 -30.99
C PHE A 392 15.01 -1.68 -30.89
N GLU A 393 15.63 -1.54 -29.71
CA GLU A 393 16.78 -0.64 -29.52
C GLU A 393 18.10 -1.30 -29.97
N GLY A 394 18.14 -2.63 -30.15
CA GLY A 394 19.39 -3.35 -30.34
C GLY A 394 20.17 -3.48 -29.03
N PRO A 395 21.51 -3.42 -29.05
CA PRO A 395 22.33 -3.42 -27.83
C PRO A 395 22.14 -2.16 -26.98
N LEU A 396 21.88 -2.32 -25.69
CA LEU A 396 21.72 -1.22 -24.74
C LEU A 396 22.16 -1.62 -23.33
N THR A 397 22.53 -0.64 -22.50
CA THR A 397 22.92 -0.91 -21.12
C THR A 397 21.72 -1.34 -20.27
N ALA A 398 21.95 -2.08 -19.19
CA ALA A 398 20.91 -2.44 -18.22
C ALA A 398 20.19 -1.20 -17.65
N THR A 399 20.93 -0.12 -17.37
CA THR A 399 20.36 1.19 -17.00
C THR A 399 19.36 1.68 -18.06
N LYS A 400 19.75 1.73 -19.34
CA LYS A 400 18.87 2.20 -20.42
C LYS A 400 17.69 1.25 -20.61
N ALA A 401 17.89 -0.06 -20.50
CA ALA A 401 16.83 -1.06 -20.63
C ALA A 401 15.75 -0.92 -19.55
N LEU A 402 16.14 -0.69 -18.29
CA LEU A 402 15.19 -0.47 -17.20
C LEU A 402 14.46 0.87 -17.33
N ASN A 403 15.18 1.95 -17.69
CA ASN A 403 14.59 3.29 -17.85
C ASN A 403 13.62 3.37 -19.03
N LEU A 404 13.98 2.78 -20.17
CA LEU A 404 13.07 2.61 -21.31
C LEU A 404 12.04 1.48 -21.10
N SER A 405 12.12 0.77 -19.97
CA SER A 405 11.19 -0.28 -19.60
C SER A 405 11.06 -1.38 -20.65
N ARG A 406 12.16 -1.78 -21.30
CA ARG A 406 12.15 -2.79 -22.37
C ARG A 406 11.71 -4.16 -21.85
N ASN A 407 10.93 -4.89 -22.66
CA ASN A 407 10.35 -6.18 -22.24
C ASN A 407 11.35 -7.31 -22.40
N ILE A 408 12.03 -7.37 -23.54
CA ILE A 408 12.90 -8.49 -23.89
C ILE A 408 14.13 -8.59 -22.98
N PRO A 409 14.87 -7.49 -22.70
CA PRO A 409 15.95 -7.52 -21.71
C PRO A 409 15.48 -7.95 -20.31
N ALA A 410 14.28 -7.52 -19.87
CA ALA A 410 13.76 -7.88 -18.56
C ALA A 410 13.44 -9.38 -18.46
N VAL A 411 12.82 -9.94 -19.51
CA VAL A 411 12.55 -11.39 -19.61
C VAL A 411 13.86 -12.19 -19.67
N TRP A 412 14.87 -11.68 -20.38
CA TRP A 412 16.19 -12.31 -20.40
C TRP A 412 16.83 -12.35 -19.01
N VAL A 413 16.81 -11.23 -18.26
CA VAL A 413 17.32 -11.21 -16.88
C VAL A 413 16.54 -12.19 -16.00
N GLU A 414 15.20 -12.20 -16.07
CA GLU A 414 14.37 -13.14 -15.33
C GLU A 414 14.76 -14.60 -15.63
N SER A 415 15.01 -14.94 -16.90
CA SER A 415 15.38 -16.30 -17.31
C SER A 415 16.72 -16.77 -16.74
N LYS A 416 17.57 -15.85 -16.29
CA LYS A 416 18.87 -16.15 -15.67
C LYS A 416 18.81 -16.23 -14.14
N LEU A 417 17.72 -15.79 -13.52
CA LEU A 417 17.55 -15.86 -12.06
C LEU A 417 17.38 -17.30 -11.60
N SER A 418 18.07 -17.67 -10.53
CA SER A 418 18.01 -19.04 -9.99
C SER A 418 17.66 -19.10 -8.51
N ASN A 419 18.32 -18.30 -7.67
CA ASN A 419 18.23 -18.43 -6.22
C ASN A 419 18.23 -17.05 -5.51
N PRO A 420 17.06 -16.51 -5.14
CA PRO A 420 15.73 -16.92 -5.57
C PRO A 420 15.46 -16.55 -7.04
N ASN A 421 14.59 -17.29 -7.72
CA ASN A 421 13.98 -16.80 -8.95
C ASN A 421 12.90 -15.73 -8.65
N PHE A 422 12.37 -15.06 -9.68
CA PHE A 422 11.45 -13.94 -9.47
C PHE A 422 10.12 -14.37 -8.80
N TYR A 423 9.60 -15.55 -9.15
CA TYR A 423 8.42 -16.12 -8.49
C TYR A 423 8.66 -16.32 -6.98
N GLN A 424 9.78 -16.91 -6.60
CA GLN A 424 10.16 -17.14 -5.21
C GLN A 424 10.38 -15.82 -4.47
N PHE A 425 10.91 -14.79 -5.13
CA PHE A 425 11.02 -13.45 -4.56
C PHE A 425 9.63 -12.88 -4.22
N LEU A 426 8.66 -12.93 -5.14
CA LEU A 426 7.29 -12.45 -4.89
C LEU A 426 6.58 -13.26 -3.79
N ALA A 427 6.74 -14.59 -3.79
CA ALA A 427 6.22 -15.44 -2.73
C ALA A 427 6.83 -15.08 -1.35
N ASN A 428 8.13 -14.84 -1.32
CA ASN A 428 8.85 -14.39 -0.12
C ASN A 428 8.46 -12.98 0.32
N ALA A 429 7.97 -12.15 -0.60
CA ALA A 429 7.42 -10.82 -0.34
C ALA A 429 5.98 -10.84 0.20
N THR A 430 5.48 -11.99 0.64
CA THR A 430 4.12 -12.18 1.19
C THR A 430 3.00 -11.82 0.21
N ILE A 431 3.27 -11.99 -1.09
CA ILE A 431 2.21 -11.94 -2.10
C ILE A 431 1.47 -13.29 -2.03
N HIS A 432 0.34 -13.28 -1.32
CA HIS A 432 -0.47 -14.48 -1.11
C HIS A 432 -1.28 -14.85 -2.36
N HIS A 433 -1.60 -16.14 -2.50
CA HIS A 433 -2.43 -16.70 -3.58
C HIS A 433 -1.86 -16.56 -4.99
N LEU A 434 -0.53 -16.60 -5.13
CA LEU A 434 0.09 -16.81 -6.44
C LEU A 434 -0.40 -18.15 -7.02
N LYS A 435 -0.70 -18.17 -8.33
CA LYS A 435 -0.83 -19.43 -9.09
C LYS A 435 0.51 -20.17 -9.11
N SER A 436 0.54 -21.37 -9.69
CA SER A 436 1.77 -22.15 -9.77
C SER A 436 2.85 -21.42 -10.59
N GLN A 437 4.12 -21.64 -10.28
CA GLN A 437 5.24 -21.07 -11.05
C GLN A 437 5.13 -21.41 -12.55
N GLN A 438 4.68 -22.64 -12.88
CA GLN A 438 4.46 -23.09 -14.25
C GLN A 438 3.35 -22.30 -14.97
N TYR A 439 2.32 -21.85 -14.25
CA TYR A 439 1.24 -21.04 -14.85
C TYR A 439 1.76 -19.70 -15.37
N TYR A 440 2.63 -19.02 -14.61
CA TYR A 440 3.15 -17.71 -15.02
C TYR A 440 4.28 -17.82 -16.03
N GLY A 441 5.21 -18.77 -15.83
CA GLY A 441 6.45 -18.82 -16.59
C GLY A 441 7.17 -17.45 -16.60
N LEU A 442 7.78 -17.09 -17.73
CA LEU A 442 8.50 -15.82 -17.92
C LEU A 442 7.57 -14.62 -18.21
N SER A 443 6.25 -14.81 -18.24
CA SER A 443 5.32 -13.68 -18.38
C SER A 443 5.23 -12.85 -17.09
N LEU A 444 5.73 -13.40 -15.97
CA LEU A 444 5.76 -12.73 -14.68
C LEU A 444 6.60 -11.45 -14.72
N ALA A 445 7.71 -11.40 -15.48
CA ALA A 445 8.49 -10.19 -15.69
C ALA A 445 7.70 -9.01 -16.28
N LEU A 446 6.61 -9.29 -16.98
CA LEU A 446 5.79 -8.29 -17.67
C LEU A 446 4.50 -7.95 -16.91
N GLY A 447 4.35 -8.42 -15.67
CA GLY A 447 3.19 -8.16 -14.83
C GLY A 447 2.03 -9.12 -15.07
N GLY A 448 2.32 -10.37 -15.44
CA GLY A 448 1.32 -11.44 -15.56
C GLY A 448 0.63 -11.84 -14.24
N GLU A 449 1.16 -11.40 -13.10
CA GLU A 449 0.52 -11.53 -11.78
C GLU A 449 -0.19 -10.24 -11.37
N GLU A 450 -1.30 -10.37 -10.64
CA GLU A 450 -2.00 -9.24 -10.05
C GLU A 450 -1.58 -9.01 -8.59
N ILE A 451 -1.19 -7.77 -8.26
CA ILE A 451 -0.82 -7.37 -6.89
C ILE A 451 -1.65 -6.16 -6.47
N SER A 452 -1.79 -5.95 -5.15
CA SER A 452 -2.41 -4.74 -4.64
C SER A 452 -1.41 -3.58 -4.56
N MET A 453 -1.91 -2.35 -4.63
CA MET A 453 -1.12 -1.14 -4.43
C MET A 453 -0.37 -1.15 -3.08
N GLN A 454 -0.99 -1.72 -2.04
CA GLN A 454 -0.37 -1.87 -0.72
C GLN A 454 0.82 -2.86 -0.75
N GLN A 455 0.72 -3.94 -1.54
CA GLN A 455 1.85 -4.86 -1.75
C GLN A 455 2.96 -4.20 -2.56
N GLU A 456 2.60 -3.46 -3.61
CA GLU A 456 3.56 -2.70 -4.41
C GLU A 456 4.28 -1.63 -3.57
N ALA A 457 3.56 -0.91 -2.70
CA ALA A 457 4.15 0.05 -1.78
C ALA A 457 5.17 -0.61 -0.82
N ASN A 458 4.89 -1.81 -0.31
CA ASN A 458 5.87 -2.56 0.49
C ASN A 458 7.13 -2.92 -0.30
N LEU A 459 6.97 -3.32 -1.57
CA LEU A 459 8.10 -3.63 -2.45
C LEU A 459 8.94 -2.38 -2.76
N TYR A 460 8.32 -1.22 -3.01
CA TYR A 460 9.08 0.01 -3.21
C TYR A 460 9.71 0.50 -1.89
N ALA A 461 9.03 0.36 -0.76
CA ALA A 461 9.58 0.69 0.55
C ALA A 461 10.80 -0.17 0.92
N LEU A 462 10.86 -1.42 0.42
CA LEU A 462 12.04 -2.26 0.55
C LEU A 462 13.30 -1.61 -0.05
N LEU A 463 13.17 -0.87 -1.16
CA LEU A 463 14.29 -0.13 -1.75
C LEU A 463 14.80 1.00 -0.83
N ALA A 464 13.91 1.67 -0.10
CA ALA A 464 14.31 2.65 0.91
C ALA A 464 14.93 1.97 2.15
N ASN A 465 14.33 0.86 2.60
CA ASN A 465 14.64 0.21 3.87
C ASN A 465 15.73 -0.85 3.77
N GLN A 466 16.83 -0.50 3.08
CA GLN A 466 18.06 -1.31 3.00
C GLN A 466 17.82 -2.74 2.49
N GLY A 467 16.82 -2.95 1.63
CA GLY A 467 16.50 -4.27 1.10
C GLY A 467 15.61 -5.13 1.99
N LYS A 468 15.08 -4.58 3.10
CA LYS A 468 14.17 -5.26 4.03
C LYS A 468 12.70 -4.96 3.75
N LEU A 469 11.90 -6.02 3.59
CA LEU A 469 10.45 -5.94 3.51
C LEU A 469 9.85 -5.79 4.91
N GLN A 470 9.17 -4.69 5.16
CA GLN A 470 8.49 -4.41 6.43
C GLN A 470 6.99 -4.21 6.19
N PRO A 471 6.10 -4.61 7.14
CA PRO A 471 4.67 -4.44 6.96
C PRO A 471 4.23 -3.00 7.17
N LEU A 472 3.23 -2.56 6.41
CA LEU A 472 2.56 -1.27 6.62
C LEU A 472 1.90 -1.19 8.00
N ARG A 473 1.93 0.01 8.59
CA ARG A 473 1.28 0.33 9.86
C ARG A 473 0.07 1.24 9.62
N PHE A 474 -1.03 0.90 10.28
CA PHE A 474 -2.28 1.64 10.25
C PHE A 474 -2.50 2.44 11.53
N LEU A 475 -2.02 1.91 12.67
CA LEU A 475 -2.13 2.55 13.99
C LEU A 475 -0.77 3.00 14.48
N LEU A 476 -0.73 4.12 15.22
CA LEU A 476 0.49 4.57 15.90
C LEU A 476 1.03 3.52 16.88
N THR A 477 0.12 2.69 17.43
CA THR A 477 0.46 1.59 18.35
C THR A 477 0.91 0.30 17.67
N ASP A 478 0.81 0.20 16.34
CA ASP A 478 1.34 -0.97 15.62
C ASP A 478 2.87 -0.99 15.78
N PRO A 479 3.50 -2.14 16.02
CA PRO A 479 4.94 -2.22 16.24
C PRO A 479 5.72 -2.01 14.93
N ILE A 480 6.85 -1.32 15.01
CA ILE A 480 7.86 -1.30 13.95
C ILE A 480 8.58 -2.65 13.96
N LYS A 481 8.62 -3.34 12.82
CA LYS A 481 9.26 -4.66 12.67
C LYS A 481 10.50 -4.52 11.79
N ASP A 482 11.58 -5.23 12.13
CA ASP A 482 12.85 -5.17 11.39
C ASP A 482 12.72 -5.65 9.93
N GLY A 483 11.72 -6.49 9.65
CA GLY A 483 11.39 -6.95 8.29
C GLY A 483 12.23 -8.14 7.82
N LYS A 484 11.95 -8.61 6.61
CA LYS A 484 12.66 -9.72 5.96
C LYS A 484 13.57 -9.18 4.85
N SER A 485 14.86 -9.49 4.88
CA SER A 485 15.78 -9.10 3.80
C SER A 485 15.44 -9.87 2.53
N LEU A 486 15.18 -9.16 1.42
CA LEU A 486 14.95 -9.77 0.10
C LEU A 486 15.91 -9.27 -0.98
N LEU A 487 16.54 -8.12 -0.80
CA LEU A 487 17.63 -7.62 -1.63
C LEU A 487 18.81 -7.21 -0.75
N THR A 488 20.02 -7.21 -1.30
CA THR A 488 21.16 -6.60 -0.60
C THR A 488 21.07 -5.07 -0.61
N ASN A 489 21.81 -4.43 0.31
CA ASN A 489 21.88 -2.98 0.41
C ASN A 489 22.52 -2.35 -0.85
N GLU A 490 23.37 -3.11 -1.52
CA GLU A 490 24.10 -2.78 -2.73
C GLU A 490 23.18 -2.81 -3.97
N ALA A 491 22.48 -3.92 -4.20
CA ALA A 491 21.59 -4.03 -5.37
C ALA A 491 20.42 -3.06 -5.30
N ARG A 492 19.80 -2.90 -4.13
CA ARG A 492 18.71 -1.93 -3.96
C ARG A 492 19.18 -0.49 -4.21
N PHE A 493 20.42 -0.14 -3.87
CA PHE A 493 21.01 1.15 -4.21
C PHE A 493 21.21 1.29 -5.73
N MET A 494 21.77 0.28 -6.41
CA MET A 494 21.93 0.33 -7.87
C MET A 494 20.59 0.50 -8.60
N VAL A 495 19.52 -0.14 -8.11
CA VAL A 495 18.17 0.04 -8.62
C VAL A 495 17.70 1.48 -8.43
N ILE A 496 17.81 2.04 -7.22
CA ILE A 496 17.46 3.44 -6.93
C ILE A 496 18.24 4.40 -7.82
N ASP A 497 19.55 4.19 -7.97
CA ASP A 497 20.44 5.03 -8.80
C ASP A 497 19.98 5.04 -10.27
N ILE A 498 19.59 3.88 -10.81
CA ILE A 498 19.02 3.79 -12.17
C ILE A 498 17.68 4.52 -12.26
N LEU A 499 16.75 4.26 -11.33
CA LEU A 499 15.42 4.86 -11.35
C LEU A 499 15.43 6.38 -11.13
N SER A 500 16.44 6.90 -10.43
CA SER A 500 16.63 8.34 -10.22
C SER A 500 17.06 9.09 -11.49
N GLN A 501 17.49 8.37 -12.52
CA GLN A 501 17.89 8.93 -13.82
C GLN A 501 16.72 9.06 -14.80
N ASN A 502 15.51 8.62 -14.42
CA ASN A 502 14.32 8.76 -15.26
C ASN A 502 13.86 10.22 -15.33
N LYS A 503 13.83 10.77 -16.54
CA LYS A 503 13.36 12.15 -16.82
C LYS A 503 11.87 12.29 -16.60
N ARG A 504 11.44 13.35 -15.92
CA ARG A 504 10.01 13.58 -15.68
C ARG A 504 9.28 13.79 -17.02
N PRO A 505 8.02 13.36 -17.19
CA PRO A 505 7.26 13.58 -18.43
C PRO A 505 7.07 15.05 -18.80
N ASP A 506 7.06 15.93 -17.79
CA ASP A 506 6.92 17.39 -17.87
C ASP A 506 8.27 18.12 -18.00
N GLU A 507 9.39 17.40 -18.00
CA GLU A 507 10.74 17.97 -18.06
C GLU A 507 11.10 18.39 -19.50
N THR A 508 10.64 19.59 -19.91
CA THR A 508 11.12 20.24 -21.14
C THR A 508 12.39 21.02 -20.85
N THR A 509 13.51 20.45 -21.30
CA THR A 509 14.88 21.01 -21.50
C THR A 509 15.53 21.97 -20.49
N SER A 510 14.88 22.71 -19.57
CA SER A 510 15.59 23.61 -18.63
C SER A 510 14.85 24.16 -17.38
N ALA A 511 13.58 23.84 -17.04
CA ALA A 511 12.86 24.67 -16.05
C ALA A 511 12.29 24.01 -14.77
N ILE A 512 12.21 22.68 -14.65
CA ILE A 512 11.62 22.04 -13.46
C ILE A 512 12.62 21.03 -12.89
N HIS A 513 13.47 21.50 -11.98
CA HIS A 513 14.30 20.62 -11.16
C HIS A 513 13.58 20.37 -9.83
N SER A 514 13.24 19.12 -9.54
CA SER A 514 12.78 18.74 -8.21
C SER A 514 13.89 19.05 -7.18
N PRO A 515 13.55 19.63 -6.01
CA PRO A 515 14.55 19.99 -5.01
C PRO A 515 15.20 18.77 -4.32
N PHE A 516 14.67 17.57 -4.56
CA PHE A 516 15.16 16.30 -4.06
C PHE A 516 15.11 15.25 -5.18
N PRO A 517 15.96 14.22 -5.11
CA PRO A 517 15.94 13.13 -6.09
C PRO A 517 14.65 12.32 -5.99
N ILE A 518 14.15 11.88 -7.14
CA ILE A 518 12.94 11.07 -7.27
C ILE A 518 13.31 9.80 -8.06
N ALA A 519 13.20 8.65 -7.42
CA ALA A 519 13.44 7.35 -8.04
C ALA A 519 12.09 6.73 -8.38
N TRP A 520 11.74 6.60 -9.67
CA TRP A 520 10.39 6.21 -10.06
C TRP A 520 10.37 5.31 -11.28
N LYS A 521 9.27 4.56 -11.43
CA LYS A 521 9.04 3.64 -12.52
C LYS A 521 7.55 3.59 -12.87
N THR A 522 7.29 3.44 -14.17
CA THR A 522 5.93 3.23 -14.69
C THR A 522 5.59 1.77 -14.88
N GLY A 523 4.29 1.48 -14.80
CA GLY A 523 3.66 0.21 -15.17
C GLY A 523 2.47 0.46 -16.10
N THR A 524 2.21 -0.45 -17.02
CA THR A 524 1.03 -0.42 -17.89
C THR A 524 0.60 -1.85 -18.15
N SER A 525 -0.65 -2.18 -17.85
CA SER A 525 -1.18 -3.53 -18.06
C SER A 525 -1.50 -3.79 -19.54
N SER A 526 -1.57 -5.05 -19.93
CA SER A 526 -1.98 -5.46 -21.27
C SER A 526 -3.40 -4.97 -21.57
N GLY A 527 -3.60 -4.34 -22.73
CA GLY A 527 -4.90 -3.78 -23.10
C GLY A 527 -5.24 -2.46 -22.42
N PHE A 528 -4.24 -1.74 -21.89
CA PHE A 528 -4.37 -0.34 -21.43
C PHE A 528 -5.49 -0.13 -20.39
N ARG A 529 -5.60 -1.06 -19.43
CA ARG A 529 -6.63 -1.03 -18.39
C ARG A 529 -6.13 -0.36 -17.11
N ASP A 530 -4.83 -0.52 -16.84
CA ASP A 530 -4.17 -0.04 -15.64
C ASP A 530 -2.91 0.73 -16.02
N ALA A 531 -2.84 1.99 -15.57
CA ALA A 531 -1.66 2.81 -15.63
C ALA A 531 -1.14 3.02 -14.22
N TRP A 532 0.12 2.63 -13.99
CA TRP A 532 0.79 2.73 -12.69
C TRP A 532 1.99 3.66 -12.77
N THR A 533 2.21 4.39 -11.70
CA THR A 533 3.50 5.02 -11.39
C THR A 533 3.81 4.79 -9.93
N ALA A 534 4.98 4.22 -9.67
CA ALA A 534 5.48 3.91 -8.34
C ALA A 534 6.86 4.55 -8.17
N GLY A 535 7.12 5.14 -7.01
CA GLY A 535 8.41 5.76 -6.78
C GLY A 535 8.67 6.18 -5.35
N LEU A 536 9.93 6.52 -5.12
CA LEU A 536 10.47 7.04 -3.88
C LEU A 536 10.87 8.49 -4.06
N PHE A 537 10.62 9.30 -3.05
CA PHE A 537 11.14 10.65 -2.93
C PHE A 537 11.33 10.96 -1.45
N SER A 538 12.44 11.60 -1.09
CA SER A 538 12.72 11.87 0.33
C SER A 538 12.67 10.55 1.14
N HIS A 539 11.87 10.45 2.20
CA HIS A 539 11.58 9.22 2.96
C HIS A 539 10.22 8.61 2.60
N TYR A 540 9.55 9.06 1.55
CA TYR A 540 8.23 8.58 1.15
C TYR A 540 8.30 7.60 -0.02
N VAL A 541 7.35 6.66 0.00
CA VAL A 541 6.92 5.90 -1.16
C VAL A 541 5.55 6.40 -1.57
N LEU A 542 5.39 6.73 -2.85
CA LEU A 542 4.12 7.06 -3.46
C LEU A 542 3.82 6.07 -4.58
N ILE A 543 2.62 5.51 -4.55
CA ILE A 543 2.08 4.70 -5.63
C ILE A 543 0.82 5.38 -6.14
N VAL A 544 0.72 5.54 -7.46
CA VAL A 544 -0.43 6.12 -8.15
C VAL A 544 -0.92 5.15 -9.21
N TRP A 545 -2.23 4.93 -9.22
CA TRP A 545 -2.93 4.17 -10.25
C TRP A 545 -3.99 5.04 -10.90
N VAL A 546 -4.11 4.91 -12.23
CA VAL A 546 -5.17 5.50 -13.04
C VAL A 546 -5.78 4.40 -13.90
N GLY A 547 -7.11 4.30 -13.89
CA GLY A 547 -7.85 3.29 -14.62
C GLY A 547 -9.32 3.27 -14.20
N ASN A 548 -10.07 2.27 -14.65
CA ASN A 548 -11.50 2.15 -14.33
C ASN A 548 -11.80 0.80 -13.66
N PHE A 549 -12.71 0.79 -12.67
CA PHE A 549 -13.05 -0.42 -11.94
C PHE A 549 -13.87 -1.44 -12.74
N ASP A 550 -14.54 -0.99 -13.81
CA ASP A 550 -15.24 -1.85 -14.77
C ASP A 550 -14.30 -2.57 -15.76
N ASN A 551 -12.97 -2.37 -15.63
CA ASN A 551 -11.95 -2.97 -16.48
C ASN A 551 -12.00 -2.53 -17.95
N SER A 552 -12.64 -1.39 -18.23
CA SER A 552 -12.64 -0.78 -19.57
C SER A 552 -11.23 -0.43 -20.02
N SER A 553 -10.90 -0.79 -21.26
CA SER A 553 -9.64 -0.43 -21.91
C SER A 553 -9.66 1.04 -22.32
N ASN A 554 -8.56 1.75 -22.10
CA ASN A 554 -8.39 3.12 -22.58
C ASN A 554 -7.00 3.29 -23.17
N SER A 555 -6.90 3.41 -24.50
CA SER A 555 -5.61 3.56 -25.20
C SER A 555 -4.83 4.83 -24.81
N ASN A 556 -5.49 5.83 -24.21
CA ASN A 556 -4.83 7.00 -23.65
C ASN A 556 -4.20 6.72 -22.27
N SER A 557 -4.62 5.66 -21.57
CA SER A 557 -4.17 5.27 -20.23
C SER A 557 -2.88 4.46 -20.25
N THR A 558 -1.78 5.14 -20.57
CA THR A 558 -0.42 4.59 -20.42
C THR A 558 0.24 5.19 -19.18
N GLY A 559 1.05 4.42 -18.46
CA GLY A 559 1.71 4.86 -17.22
C GLY A 559 2.45 6.20 -17.36
N VAL A 560 3.16 6.41 -18.48
CA VAL A 560 3.92 7.64 -18.75
C VAL A 560 3.01 8.84 -19.06
N LYS A 561 1.88 8.63 -19.74
CA LYS A 561 1.00 9.74 -20.16
C LYS A 561 -0.07 10.10 -19.12
N THR A 562 -0.43 9.17 -18.23
CA THR A 562 -1.54 9.38 -17.28
C THR A 562 -1.11 9.31 -15.83
N ALA A 563 -0.62 8.15 -15.37
CA ALA A 563 -0.27 7.96 -13.97
C ALA A 563 0.94 8.82 -13.54
N ALA A 564 1.95 8.97 -14.40
CA ALA A 564 3.15 9.73 -14.08
C ALA A 564 2.88 11.24 -13.89
N PRO A 565 2.12 11.95 -14.76
CA PRO A 565 1.71 13.32 -14.48
C PRO A 565 0.99 13.49 -13.14
N LEU A 566 0.05 12.61 -12.80
CA LEU A 566 -0.64 12.67 -11.50
C LEU A 566 0.33 12.43 -10.33
N PHE A 567 1.24 11.47 -10.46
CA PHE A 567 2.29 11.20 -9.48
C PHE A 567 3.15 12.45 -9.21
N PHE A 568 3.60 13.14 -10.26
CA PHE A 568 4.39 14.36 -10.12
C PHE A 568 3.59 15.55 -9.59
N ASN A 569 2.33 15.73 -10.00
CA ASN A 569 1.44 16.74 -9.41
C ASN A 569 1.28 16.55 -7.90
N ILE A 570 1.19 15.30 -7.44
CA ILE A 570 1.13 14.98 -6.00
C ILE A 570 2.46 15.33 -5.32
N ILE A 571 3.60 14.91 -5.87
CA ILE A 571 4.91 15.22 -5.28
C ILE A 571 5.13 16.73 -5.17
N ASP A 572 4.82 17.49 -6.21
CA ASP A 572 5.00 18.94 -6.22
C ASP A 572 4.06 19.62 -5.20
N ALA A 573 2.84 19.11 -5.02
CA ALA A 573 1.92 19.59 -3.98
C ALA A 573 2.37 19.22 -2.55
N LEU A 574 3.12 18.12 -2.39
CA LEU A 574 3.69 17.69 -1.11
C LEU A 574 5.00 18.39 -0.76
N GLN A 575 5.71 18.95 -1.74
CA GLN A 575 7.02 19.58 -1.57
C GLN A 575 7.10 20.56 -0.38
N PRO A 576 6.13 21.45 -0.12
CA PRO A 576 6.17 22.37 1.04
C PRO A 576 6.10 21.67 2.41
N LYS A 577 5.70 20.40 2.45
CA LYS A 577 5.58 19.58 3.66
C LYS A 577 6.82 18.72 3.91
N VAL A 578 7.72 18.58 2.93
CA VAL A 578 8.98 17.84 3.06
C VAL A 578 10.02 18.73 3.73
N THR A 579 10.67 18.24 4.79
CA THR A 579 11.63 19.04 5.55
C THR A 579 13.04 18.97 4.96
N SER A 580 13.89 19.95 5.27
CA SER A 580 15.27 20.00 4.75
C SER A 580 16.14 18.82 5.17
N LYS A 581 15.80 18.17 6.29
CA LYS A 581 16.47 16.96 6.78
C LYS A 581 16.22 15.75 5.88
N ASP A 582 15.20 15.81 5.03
CA ASP A 582 14.78 14.73 4.15
C ASP A 582 15.30 14.89 2.69
N LEU A 583 16.12 15.92 2.43
CA LEU A 583 16.61 16.27 1.09
C LEU A 583 17.88 15.50 0.67
N THR A 584 18.45 14.67 1.55
CA THR A 584 19.70 13.98 1.26
C THR A 584 19.49 12.83 0.28
N ALA A 585 20.21 12.85 -0.84
CA ALA A 585 20.22 11.76 -1.80
C ALA A 585 20.60 10.43 -1.14
N TRP A 586 20.04 9.33 -1.64
CA TRP A 586 20.39 7.99 -1.21
C TRP A 586 21.90 7.78 -1.38
N GLN A 587 22.59 7.46 -0.29
CA GLN A 587 24.05 7.30 -0.31
C GLN A 587 24.43 5.87 -0.73
N ALA A 588 25.45 5.77 -1.59
CA ALA A 588 26.02 4.48 -1.99
C ALA A 588 26.62 3.77 -0.77
N PRO A 589 26.31 2.48 -0.54
CA PRO A 589 27.00 1.67 0.47
C PRO A 589 28.53 1.68 0.27
N GLN A 590 29.30 1.73 1.35
CA GLN A 590 30.77 1.76 1.30
C GLN A 590 31.39 0.49 0.65
N THR A 591 30.63 -0.60 0.67
CA THR A 591 30.91 -1.89 0.05
C THR A 591 30.86 -1.84 -1.47
N LEU A 592 30.08 -0.94 -2.07
CA LEU A 592 30.07 -0.73 -3.52
C LEU A 592 31.37 -0.09 -4.00
N LYS A 593 31.83 -0.52 -5.17
CA LYS A 593 32.99 0.06 -5.85
C LYS A 593 32.64 0.51 -7.25
N LYS A 594 33.28 1.59 -7.70
CA LYS A 594 33.25 1.98 -9.11
C LYS A 594 34.39 1.28 -9.83
N VAL A 595 34.07 0.57 -10.90
CA VAL A 595 35.03 -0.18 -11.71
C VAL A 595 34.99 0.34 -13.15
N GLN A 596 36.16 0.41 -13.78
CA GLN A 596 36.30 0.83 -15.17
C GLN A 596 35.87 -0.30 -16.09
N ILE A 597 35.09 0.03 -17.12
CA ILE A 597 34.54 -0.90 -18.11
C ILE A 597 34.76 -0.38 -19.53
N CYS A 598 34.75 -1.27 -20.52
CA CYS A 598 34.66 -0.90 -21.92
C CYS A 598 33.22 -0.53 -22.28
N LEU A 599 32.98 0.70 -22.75
CA LEU A 599 31.62 1.22 -22.95
C LEU A 599 30.80 0.42 -23.98
N ALA A 600 31.45 -0.14 -25.00
CA ALA A 600 30.77 -0.89 -26.06
C ALA A 600 30.30 -2.28 -25.63
N SER A 601 30.99 -2.92 -24.68
CA SER A 601 30.67 -4.28 -24.21
C SER A 601 30.08 -4.34 -22.80
N GLY A 602 30.27 -3.31 -21.98
CA GLY A 602 29.94 -3.33 -20.55
C GLY A 602 30.94 -4.11 -19.69
N ASP A 603 31.70 -5.03 -20.29
CA ASP A 603 32.78 -5.81 -19.67
C ASP A 603 34.01 -4.98 -19.27
N LEU A 604 34.91 -5.55 -18.45
CA LEU A 604 36.19 -4.94 -18.09
C LEU A 604 37.02 -4.64 -19.36
N PRO A 605 37.70 -3.48 -19.44
CA PRO A 605 38.38 -3.08 -20.66
C PRO A 605 39.61 -3.94 -20.89
N ASN A 606 39.76 -4.41 -22.12
CA ASN A 606 41.04 -4.89 -22.61
C ASN A 606 41.89 -3.70 -23.10
N HIS A 607 43.15 -3.95 -23.47
CA HIS A 607 44.06 -2.91 -23.97
C HIS A 607 43.55 -2.19 -25.24
N TRP A 608 42.65 -2.82 -25.99
CA TRP A 608 42.17 -2.35 -27.29
C TRP A 608 40.83 -1.63 -27.24
N CYS A 609 40.21 -1.50 -26.05
CA CYS A 609 38.95 -0.80 -25.93
C CYS A 609 39.15 0.71 -26.17
N PRO A 610 38.44 1.32 -27.15
CA PRO A 610 38.66 2.71 -27.53
C PRO A 610 38.07 3.69 -26.52
N GLN A 611 37.01 3.31 -25.81
CA GLN A 611 36.29 4.16 -24.87
C GLN A 611 35.92 3.40 -23.61
N THR A 612 36.38 3.92 -22.47
CA THR A 612 36.09 3.35 -21.16
C THR A 612 35.17 4.25 -20.33
N GLY A 613 34.35 3.65 -19.49
CA GLY A 613 33.50 4.33 -18.52
C GLY A 613 33.57 3.67 -17.15
N TYR A 614 32.74 4.13 -16.22
CA TYR A 614 32.64 3.54 -14.88
C TYR A 614 31.23 3.01 -14.62
N THR A 615 31.15 1.97 -13.80
CA THR A 615 29.88 1.42 -13.33
C THR A 615 30.02 0.93 -11.89
N TRP A 616 28.89 0.69 -11.24
CA TRP A 616 28.86 0.13 -9.89
C TRP A 616 29.07 -1.38 -9.93
N PHE A 617 29.93 -1.87 -9.03
CA PHE A 617 30.23 -3.28 -8.82
C PHE A 617 29.99 -3.63 -7.34
N ILE A 618 29.40 -4.80 -7.11
CA ILE A 618 29.38 -5.49 -5.83
C ILE A 618 30.62 -6.41 -5.82
N PRO A 619 31.64 -6.12 -4.99
CA PRO A 619 32.85 -6.95 -4.95
C PRO A 619 32.53 -8.42 -4.66
N GLY A 620 33.08 -9.33 -5.47
CA GLY A 620 32.86 -10.78 -5.34
C GLY A 620 31.53 -11.29 -5.92
N VAL A 621 30.66 -10.40 -6.40
CA VAL A 621 29.34 -10.77 -6.96
C VAL A 621 29.19 -10.30 -8.41
N SER A 622 29.44 -9.03 -8.71
CA SER A 622 29.29 -8.50 -10.08
C SER A 622 30.23 -9.19 -11.08
N PRO A 623 29.81 -9.35 -12.35
CA PRO A 623 30.58 -10.12 -13.33
C PRO A 623 31.87 -9.38 -13.73
N ILE A 624 32.99 -10.10 -13.72
CA ILE A 624 34.35 -9.57 -13.99
C ILE A 624 34.90 -10.03 -15.35
N LYS A 625 34.03 -10.23 -16.34
CA LYS A 625 34.42 -10.65 -17.68
C LYS A 625 35.26 -9.54 -18.34
N VAL A 626 36.36 -9.92 -19.02
CA VAL A 626 37.16 -8.99 -19.83
C VAL A 626 36.59 -8.94 -21.24
N SER A 627 36.46 -7.73 -21.79
CA SER A 627 35.93 -7.48 -23.12
C SER A 627 36.76 -8.21 -24.18
N THR A 628 36.08 -9.00 -25.01
CA THR A 628 36.65 -9.62 -26.21
C THR A 628 36.17 -8.94 -27.50
N LEU A 629 35.38 -7.87 -27.38
CA LEU A 629 34.74 -7.21 -28.51
C LEU A 629 35.78 -6.55 -29.44
N HIS A 630 36.74 -5.81 -28.87
CA HIS A 630 37.79 -5.16 -29.63
C HIS A 630 39.02 -6.05 -29.70
N GLN A 631 39.42 -6.47 -30.90
CA GLN A 631 40.62 -7.27 -31.09
C GLN A 631 41.51 -6.70 -32.20
N PRO A 632 42.84 -6.80 -32.05
CA PRO A 632 43.78 -6.41 -33.08
C PRO A 632 43.80 -7.45 -34.20
N VAL A 633 43.73 -7.00 -35.44
CA VAL A 633 43.89 -7.81 -36.65
C VAL A 633 45.10 -7.29 -37.41
N ILE A 634 46.03 -8.19 -37.71
CA ILE A 634 47.20 -7.86 -38.53
C ILE A 634 46.77 -7.95 -39.99
N ILE A 635 46.93 -6.85 -40.73
CA ILE A 635 46.54 -6.71 -42.13
C ILE A 635 47.80 -6.56 -42.98
N ASP A 636 47.82 -7.25 -44.12
CA ASP A 636 48.80 -7.05 -45.18
C ASP A 636 48.42 -5.81 -46.00
N LYS A 637 49.29 -4.80 -46.04
CA LYS A 637 49.07 -3.51 -46.71
C LYS A 637 48.86 -3.64 -48.22
N ASN A 638 49.45 -4.65 -48.86
CA ASN A 638 49.36 -4.84 -50.30
C ASN A 638 48.03 -5.48 -50.70
N THR A 639 47.51 -6.39 -49.87
CA THR A 639 46.29 -7.15 -50.19
C THR A 639 45.03 -6.66 -49.48
N GLY A 640 45.17 -5.91 -48.39
CA GLY A 640 44.07 -5.53 -47.51
C GLY A 640 43.45 -6.70 -46.73
N LYS A 641 44.05 -7.90 -46.78
CA LYS A 641 43.58 -9.11 -46.10
C LYS A 641 44.34 -9.38 -44.81
N VAL A 642 43.84 -10.31 -43.99
CA VAL A 642 44.52 -10.75 -42.77
C VAL A 642 45.88 -11.36 -43.11
N ALA A 643 46.94 -10.86 -42.47
CA ALA A 643 48.26 -11.45 -42.56
C ALA A 643 48.43 -12.54 -41.49
N CYS A 644 48.86 -13.74 -41.89
CA CYS A 644 49.23 -14.82 -40.98
C CYS A 644 50.72 -15.16 -41.01
N PRO A 645 51.26 -15.70 -39.89
CA PRO A 645 52.62 -16.23 -39.85
C PRO A 645 52.86 -17.34 -40.89
N PRO A 646 54.08 -17.45 -41.45
CA PRO A 646 55.20 -16.52 -41.28
C PRO A 646 54.94 -15.18 -41.98
N PHE A 647 55.40 -14.09 -41.36
CA PHE A 647 55.18 -12.71 -41.83
C PHE A 647 56.27 -12.20 -42.79
N GLU A 648 57.25 -13.04 -43.12
CA GLU A 648 58.38 -12.66 -43.97
C GLU A 648 57.91 -12.20 -45.36
N GLY A 649 58.45 -11.05 -45.82
CA GLY A 649 58.10 -10.44 -47.10
C GLY A 649 56.76 -9.68 -47.13
N LYS A 650 55.96 -9.70 -46.06
CA LYS A 650 54.67 -8.99 -45.98
C LYS A 650 54.84 -7.62 -45.34
N GLN A 651 54.29 -6.58 -45.96
CA GLN A 651 54.15 -5.28 -45.30
C GLN A 651 52.89 -5.30 -44.43
N ILE A 652 53.05 -5.31 -43.11
CA ILE A 652 51.93 -5.47 -42.18
C ILE A 652 51.64 -4.20 -41.38
N HIS A 653 50.39 -4.02 -40.97
CA HIS A 653 49.99 -3.10 -39.91
C HIS A 653 48.89 -3.72 -39.05
N THR A 654 48.69 -3.19 -37.84
CA THR A 654 47.63 -3.66 -36.93
C THR A 654 46.49 -2.67 -36.93
N GLU A 655 45.27 -3.18 -37.05
CA GLU A 655 44.05 -2.41 -36.88
C GLU A 655 43.10 -3.11 -35.91
N ILE A 656 42.26 -2.33 -35.23
CA ILE A 656 41.31 -2.85 -34.25
C ILE A 656 39.95 -3.02 -34.92
N PHE A 657 39.34 -4.20 -34.74
CA PHE A 657 38.00 -4.51 -35.23
C PHE A 657 37.07 -4.94 -34.10
N GLU A 658 35.77 -4.77 -34.31
CA GLU A 658 34.71 -5.22 -33.43
C GLU A 658 34.22 -6.62 -33.83
N PHE A 659 34.29 -7.57 -32.91
CA PHE A 659 33.88 -8.96 -33.08
C PHE A 659 32.49 -9.17 -32.46
N TRP A 660 31.47 -8.58 -33.08
CA TRP A 660 30.09 -8.78 -32.66
C TRP A 660 29.63 -10.22 -32.92
N PRO A 661 28.82 -10.82 -32.02
CA PRO A 661 28.20 -12.12 -32.27
C PRO A 661 27.36 -12.10 -33.55
N SER A 662 27.28 -13.24 -34.24
CA SER A 662 26.60 -13.39 -35.52
C SER A 662 25.16 -12.85 -35.49
N GLU A 663 24.43 -13.04 -34.39
CA GLU A 663 23.07 -12.53 -34.23
C GLU A 663 23.01 -11.00 -34.34
N ILE A 664 23.92 -10.30 -33.67
CA ILE A 664 24.00 -8.83 -33.69
C ILE A 664 24.39 -8.34 -35.08
N GLN A 665 25.33 -9.03 -35.75
CA GLN A 665 25.69 -8.71 -37.12
C GLN A 665 24.50 -8.81 -38.08
N SER A 666 23.66 -9.83 -37.92
CA SER A 666 22.46 -10.01 -38.75
C SER A 666 21.48 -8.85 -38.58
N ILE A 667 21.41 -8.29 -37.38
CA ILE A 667 20.53 -7.17 -37.04
C ILE A 667 21.09 -5.86 -37.57
N PHE A 668 22.39 -5.61 -37.42
CA PHE A 668 23.04 -4.44 -38.03
C PHE A 668 22.83 -4.43 -39.54
N LYS A 669 22.99 -5.58 -40.21
CA LYS A 669 22.72 -5.71 -41.65
C LYS A 669 21.27 -5.40 -42.01
N ARG A 670 20.28 -5.88 -41.23
CA ARG A 670 18.85 -5.58 -41.45
C ARG A 670 18.51 -4.12 -41.19
N ALA A 671 19.16 -3.48 -40.23
CA ALA A 671 18.98 -2.07 -39.89
C ALA A 671 19.71 -1.13 -40.87
N GLY A 672 20.42 -1.66 -41.87
CA GLY A 672 21.24 -0.86 -42.78
C GLY A 672 22.48 -0.25 -42.13
N LEU A 673 22.83 -0.68 -40.91
CA LEU A 673 24.03 -0.26 -40.20
C LEU A 673 25.22 -1.01 -40.76
N SER A 674 26.11 -0.28 -41.45
CA SER A 674 27.40 -0.81 -41.88
C SER A 674 28.35 -0.79 -40.69
N TYR A 675 28.77 -1.96 -40.23
CA TYR A 675 29.85 -2.11 -39.28
C TYR A 675 31.06 -2.70 -39.99
N ARG A 676 32.26 -2.36 -39.53
CA ARG A 676 33.50 -2.79 -40.16
C ARG A 676 33.81 -4.23 -39.75
N SER A 677 33.42 -5.21 -40.55
CA SER A 677 33.81 -6.61 -40.31
C SER A 677 35.32 -6.78 -40.51
N PRO A 678 35.99 -7.62 -39.70
CA PRO A 678 37.39 -7.94 -39.93
C PRO A 678 37.54 -8.60 -41.32
N PRO A 679 38.59 -8.24 -42.09
CA PRO A 679 38.90 -8.96 -43.31
C PRO A 679 39.11 -10.45 -43.00
N SER A 680 38.88 -11.33 -43.97
CA SER A 680 39.11 -12.77 -43.82
C SER A 680 40.00 -13.30 -44.95
N ASP A 681 40.85 -14.27 -44.62
CA ASP A 681 41.67 -14.99 -45.60
C ASP A 681 41.60 -16.49 -45.33
N LYS A 682 41.24 -17.29 -46.35
CA LYS A 682 41.13 -18.76 -46.26
C LYS A 682 42.47 -19.44 -45.98
N SER A 683 43.59 -18.77 -46.25
CA SER A 683 44.94 -19.26 -45.98
C SER A 683 45.32 -19.17 -44.49
N CYS A 684 44.61 -18.35 -43.72
CA CYS A 684 44.78 -18.18 -42.28
C CYS A 684 43.95 -19.21 -41.50
N LYS A 685 44.54 -20.36 -41.14
CA LYS A 685 43.93 -21.28 -40.16
C LYS A 685 44.45 -20.95 -38.76
N LYS A 686 43.55 -20.65 -37.82
CA LYS A 686 43.77 -20.51 -36.35
C LYS A 686 44.51 -19.26 -35.84
N THR A 687 44.06 -18.05 -36.17
CA THR A 687 44.72 -16.82 -35.68
C THR A 687 43.99 -16.12 -34.52
N PHE A 688 42.72 -16.41 -34.28
CA PHE A 688 41.91 -15.72 -33.25
C PHE A 688 41.91 -16.54 -31.94
N LYS A 689 42.74 -16.14 -30.96
CA LYS A 689 42.94 -16.87 -29.70
C LYS A 689 41.81 -16.72 -28.66
N ASN A 690 40.92 -15.73 -28.81
CA ASN A 690 39.87 -15.43 -27.84
C ASN A 690 38.49 -15.37 -28.54
N THR A 691 37.96 -16.53 -28.90
CA THR A 691 36.60 -16.66 -29.44
C THR A 691 35.77 -17.54 -28.51
N HIS A 692 34.47 -17.26 -28.40
CA HIS A 692 33.52 -18.05 -27.63
C HIS A 692 33.04 -19.26 -28.44
N PRO A 693 32.67 -20.36 -27.76
CA PRO A 693 32.04 -21.48 -28.42
C PRO A 693 30.72 -21.03 -29.07
N PRO A 694 30.29 -21.69 -30.15
CA PRO A 694 28.96 -21.47 -30.69
C PRO A 694 27.91 -21.70 -29.59
N HIS A 695 26.75 -21.05 -29.66
CA HIS A 695 25.67 -21.26 -28.69
C HIS A 695 24.39 -21.68 -29.41
N ILE A 696 23.88 -22.87 -29.11
CA ILE A 696 22.66 -23.42 -29.70
C ILE A 696 21.46 -22.55 -29.27
N ARG A 697 20.68 -22.07 -30.25
CA ARG A 697 19.42 -21.35 -30.04
C ARG A 697 18.22 -22.28 -30.12
N SER A 698 18.28 -23.22 -31.05
CA SER A 698 17.30 -24.28 -31.22
C SER A 698 18.05 -25.55 -31.59
N PRO A 699 17.73 -26.70 -30.97
CA PRO A 699 16.58 -26.91 -30.09
C PRO A 699 16.86 -26.47 -28.63
N HIS A 700 15.80 -26.26 -27.84
CA HIS A 700 15.90 -25.84 -26.45
C HIS A 700 16.12 -27.05 -25.53
N ALA A 701 16.97 -26.87 -24.51
CA ALA A 701 17.29 -27.90 -23.53
C ALA A 701 16.03 -28.39 -22.81
N TYR A 702 15.93 -29.71 -22.63
CA TYR A 702 14.87 -30.37 -21.87
C TYR A 702 13.44 -30.15 -22.40
N GLN A 703 13.29 -29.64 -23.62
CA GLN A 703 12.00 -29.56 -24.29
C GLN A 703 11.67 -30.89 -24.96
N THR A 704 10.40 -31.31 -24.85
CA THR A 704 9.85 -32.44 -25.62
C THR A 704 9.33 -31.93 -26.96
N TYR A 705 9.93 -32.42 -28.04
CA TYR A 705 9.51 -32.16 -29.41
C TYR A 705 8.58 -33.28 -29.88
N LEU A 706 7.44 -32.91 -30.44
CA LEU A 706 6.40 -33.86 -30.80
C LEU A 706 6.41 -34.14 -32.30
N LEU A 707 6.63 -35.41 -32.66
CA LEU A 707 6.50 -35.92 -34.02
C LEU A 707 5.06 -36.35 -34.27
N ARG A 708 4.48 -35.90 -35.39
CA ARG A 708 3.15 -36.35 -35.82
C ARG A 708 3.28 -37.59 -36.69
N SER A 709 2.89 -38.74 -36.16
CA SER A 709 2.93 -40.02 -36.89
C SER A 709 1.70 -40.12 -37.82
N LYS A 710 1.93 -40.03 -39.14
CA LYS A 710 1.00 -40.22 -40.29
C LYS A 710 0.26 -38.97 -40.79
N LEU A 711 0.89 -38.27 -41.74
CA LEU A 711 0.20 -37.70 -42.90
C LEU A 711 0.96 -38.11 -44.16
N LYS A 712 0.21 -38.53 -45.19
CA LYS A 712 0.72 -39.05 -46.47
C LYS A 712 1.13 -37.95 -47.47
N ASP A 713 1.21 -36.70 -47.04
CA ASP A 713 1.63 -35.56 -47.86
C ASP A 713 2.68 -34.72 -47.11
N HIS A 714 3.58 -34.12 -47.88
CA HIS A 714 4.89 -33.52 -47.61
C HIS A 714 5.12 -32.58 -46.40
N ASP A 715 4.23 -32.44 -45.42
CA ASP A 715 4.49 -31.62 -44.21
C ASP A 715 5.09 -32.45 -43.08
N GLN A 716 6.35 -32.85 -43.26
CA GLN A 716 7.16 -33.51 -42.24
C GLN A 716 7.59 -32.51 -41.17
N THR A 717 7.29 -32.78 -39.89
CA THR A 717 7.73 -31.96 -38.75
C THR A 717 9.25 -32.04 -38.61
N SER A 718 9.95 -31.04 -39.14
CA SER A 718 11.40 -30.88 -38.99
C SER A 718 11.73 -29.95 -37.81
N ILE A 719 12.83 -30.25 -37.12
CA ILE A 719 13.37 -29.44 -36.03
C ILE A 719 14.43 -28.53 -36.62
N ALA A 720 14.21 -27.21 -36.53
CA ALA A 720 15.21 -26.24 -36.94
C ALA A 720 16.37 -26.21 -35.94
N LEU A 721 17.58 -26.48 -36.40
CA LEU A 721 18.82 -26.35 -35.66
C LEU A 721 19.49 -25.02 -36.01
N THR A 722 19.72 -24.18 -35.01
CA THR A 722 20.32 -22.85 -35.18
C THR A 722 21.25 -22.55 -34.02
N ALA A 723 22.39 -21.91 -34.29
CA ALA A 723 23.33 -21.47 -33.27
C ALA A 723 23.92 -20.10 -33.64
N ASN A 724 24.30 -19.37 -32.59
CA ASN A 724 25.09 -18.16 -32.71
C ASN A 724 26.58 -18.52 -32.68
N ALA A 725 27.40 -17.72 -33.34
CA ALA A 725 28.85 -17.88 -33.31
C ALA A 725 29.54 -16.51 -33.29
N ASP A 726 30.80 -16.47 -32.90
CA ASP A 726 31.60 -15.24 -32.96
C ASP A 726 31.79 -14.76 -34.40
N GLY A 727 32.06 -13.47 -34.55
CA GLY A 727 32.01 -12.79 -35.85
C GLY A 727 33.02 -13.23 -36.90
N ASN A 728 34.02 -14.00 -36.51
CA ASN A 728 35.05 -14.57 -37.37
C ASN A 728 34.72 -16.01 -37.82
N ILE A 729 33.66 -16.62 -37.30
CA ILE A 729 33.25 -17.99 -37.64
C ILE A 729 32.47 -17.98 -38.97
N SER A 730 32.83 -18.87 -39.88
CA SER A 730 32.21 -18.99 -41.20
C SER A 730 31.27 -20.18 -41.34
N ARG A 731 31.49 -21.25 -40.57
CA ARG A 731 30.72 -22.50 -40.64
C ARG A 731 30.47 -23.11 -39.26
N LEU A 732 29.31 -23.74 -39.16
CA LEU A 732 28.86 -24.56 -38.04
C LEU A 732 28.55 -25.97 -38.52
N TYR A 733 29.02 -26.97 -37.78
CA TYR A 733 28.87 -28.40 -38.06
C TYR A 733 27.93 -29.02 -37.02
N TRP A 734 26.82 -29.59 -37.46
CA TRP A 734 25.78 -30.10 -36.57
C TRP A 734 25.82 -31.62 -36.46
N PHE A 735 25.56 -32.12 -35.25
CA PHE A 735 25.53 -33.54 -34.92
C PHE A 735 24.32 -33.86 -34.04
N ALA A 736 23.73 -35.03 -34.25
CA ALA A 736 22.81 -35.67 -33.30
C ALA A 736 23.45 -36.95 -32.79
N ASN A 737 23.65 -37.03 -31.49
CA ASN A 737 24.52 -38.01 -30.82
C ASN A 737 25.91 -37.95 -31.46
N ASN A 738 26.29 -38.99 -32.21
CA ASN A 738 27.56 -39.06 -32.94
C ASN A 738 27.38 -38.95 -34.46
N ASN A 739 26.16 -38.72 -34.95
CA ASN A 739 25.85 -38.68 -36.38
C ASN A 739 25.91 -37.24 -36.90
N PHE A 740 26.71 -37.00 -37.94
CA PHE A 740 26.78 -35.71 -38.62
C PHE A 740 25.48 -35.44 -39.40
N LEU A 741 24.86 -34.29 -39.16
CA LEU A 741 23.60 -33.88 -39.77
C LEU A 741 23.81 -32.95 -40.97
N GLY A 742 24.84 -32.10 -40.93
CA GLY A 742 25.10 -31.12 -41.98
C GLY A 742 25.90 -29.92 -41.48
N GLU A 743 26.21 -29.01 -42.41
CA GLU A 743 26.88 -27.74 -42.11
C GLU A 743 26.01 -26.55 -42.50
N THR A 744 26.11 -25.46 -41.74
CA THR A 744 25.41 -24.19 -42.01
C THR A 744 26.31 -22.99 -41.74
N PRO A 745 26.14 -21.87 -42.47
CA PRO A 745 26.66 -20.58 -41.99
C PRO A 745 26.01 -20.21 -40.63
N PRO A 746 26.68 -19.40 -39.79
CA PRO A 746 26.04 -18.82 -38.61
C PRO A 746 24.73 -18.10 -38.94
N ASN A 747 23.74 -18.19 -38.05
CA ASN A 747 22.36 -17.68 -38.22
C ASN A 747 21.52 -18.32 -39.35
N SER A 748 21.98 -19.40 -39.98
CA SER A 748 21.15 -20.20 -40.91
C SER A 748 20.60 -21.42 -40.19
N ALA A 749 19.38 -21.84 -40.54
CA ALA A 749 18.75 -23.02 -39.96
C ALA A 749 19.10 -24.28 -40.75
N LEU A 750 19.52 -25.33 -40.03
CA LEU A 750 19.53 -26.70 -40.55
C LEU A 750 18.24 -27.38 -40.10
N PHE A 751 17.37 -27.80 -41.03
CA PHE A 751 16.16 -28.52 -40.67
C PHE A 751 16.48 -30.02 -40.55
N TRP A 752 16.45 -30.53 -39.33
CA TRP A 752 16.73 -31.92 -39.02
C TRP A 752 15.43 -32.69 -38.76
N GLN A 753 15.33 -33.88 -39.36
CA GLN A 753 14.23 -34.80 -39.13
C GLN A 753 14.73 -36.01 -38.32
N PRO A 754 14.26 -36.18 -37.07
CA PRO A 754 14.59 -37.36 -36.28
C PRO A 754 13.94 -38.62 -36.85
N GLU A 755 14.70 -39.71 -36.95
CA GLU A 755 14.21 -40.99 -37.47
C GLU A 755 13.46 -41.81 -36.40
N LEU A 756 13.79 -41.60 -35.12
CA LEU A 756 13.25 -42.36 -33.99
C LEU A 756 12.76 -41.42 -32.88
N ILE A 757 11.86 -41.94 -32.07
CA ILE A 757 11.41 -41.33 -30.81
C ILE A 757 12.46 -41.65 -29.74
N GLY A 758 12.78 -40.70 -28.87
CA GLY A 758 13.74 -40.89 -27.79
C GLY A 758 14.52 -39.64 -27.40
N ASN A 759 15.56 -39.82 -26.59
CA ASN A 759 16.45 -38.75 -26.18
C ASN A 759 17.60 -38.58 -27.17
N TYR A 760 17.89 -37.35 -27.55
CA TYR A 760 18.98 -36.99 -28.44
C TYR A 760 19.89 -35.95 -27.81
N HIS A 761 21.19 -36.12 -28.02
CA HIS A 761 22.23 -35.15 -27.70
C HIS A 761 22.59 -34.37 -28.97
N ILE A 762 22.09 -33.15 -29.12
CA ILE A 762 22.41 -32.31 -30.27
C ILE A 762 23.64 -31.49 -29.95
N SER A 763 24.66 -31.51 -30.80
CA SER A 763 25.85 -30.69 -30.65
C SER A 763 26.20 -29.94 -31.92
N VAL A 764 26.79 -28.76 -31.75
CA VAL A 764 27.31 -27.93 -32.84
C VAL A 764 28.80 -27.66 -32.60
N THR A 765 29.61 -27.72 -33.64
CA THR A 765 31.04 -27.38 -33.61
C THR A 765 31.33 -26.29 -34.65
N ASP A 766 32.14 -25.29 -34.31
CA ASP A 766 32.55 -24.25 -35.25
C ASP A 766 33.82 -24.62 -36.05
N ASP A 767 34.19 -23.77 -37.02
CA ASP A 767 35.41 -23.96 -37.83
C ASP A 767 36.73 -23.75 -37.08
N GLN A 768 36.68 -23.39 -35.79
CA GLN A 768 37.83 -23.35 -34.87
C GLN A 768 37.88 -24.55 -33.92
N GLY A 769 36.88 -25.44 -33.97
CA GLY A 769 36.80 -26.65 -33.14
C GLY A 769 36.18 -26.44 -31.77
N GLN A 770 35.55 -25.29 -31.51
CA GLN A 770 34.77 -25.07 -30.29
C GLN A 770 33.36 -25.62 -30.46
N SER A 771 32.74 -26.09 -29.39
CA SER A 771 31.46 -26.77 -29.46
C SER A 771 30.51 -26.41 -28.31
N ASP A 772 29.23 -26.58 -28.59
CA ASP A 772 28.13 -26.50 -27.62
C ASP A 772 27.15 -27.65 -27.87
N SER A 773 26.38 -27.99 -26.86
CA SER A 773 25.50 -29.16 -26.89
C SER A 773 24.25 -29.00 -26.03
N VAL A 774 23.19 -29.67 -26.44
CA VAL A 774 21.88 -29.66 -25.79
C VAL A 774 21.24 -31.03 -25.83
N ASN A 775 20.62 -31.43 -24.72
CA ASN A 775 19.82 -32.65 -24.65
C ASN A 775 18.35 -32.34 -24.87
N ILE A 776 17.71 -33.12 -25.73
CA ILE A 776 16.29 -32.99 -26.07
C ILE A 776 15.60 -34.36 -26.02
N THR A 777 14.28 -34.32 -25.82
CA THR A 777 13.43 -35.51 -25.92
C THR A 777 12.51 -35.34 -27.11
N ILE A 778 12.36 -36.41 -27.89
CA ILE A 778 11.46 -36.45 -29.03
C ILE A 778 10.41 -37.51 -28.69
N ASP A 779 9.14 -37.11 -28.73
CA ASP A 779 7.98 -37.94 -28.43
C ASP A 779 6.97 -37.90 -29.58
N SER A 780 5.96 -38.78 -29.60
CA SER A 780 4.91 -38.79 -30.62
C SER A 780 3.59 -38.24 -30.11
N ILE A 781 2.87 -37.53 -30.98
CA ILE A 781 1.43 -37.31 -30.80
C ILE A 781 0.70 -38.43 -31.57
N GLN A 782 -0.19 -39.15 -30.87
CA GLN A 782 -1.12 -40.10 -31.50
C GLN A 782 -2.15 -39.40 -32.38
#